data_AF-A0A839Q3D7-F1
#
_entry.id   AF-A0A839Q3D7-F1
#
_cell.length_a   1.000
_cell.length_b   1.000
_cell.length_c   1.000
_cell.angle_alpha   90.00
_cell.angle_beta   90.00
_cell.angle_gamma   90.00
#
_symmetry.space_group_name_H-M   'P 1'
#
loop_
_entity.id
_entity.type
_entity.pdbx_description
1 polymer ?
#
loop_
_entity_poly.entity_id
_entity_poly.type
_entity_poly.pdbx_seq_one_letter_code
_entity_poly.pdbx_strand_id
1 'polypeptide(L)'
;MQTGRVVIEAPPDPPAPVQVSPLARLMPVAMIVAMGGMTALYLTSTDSAGRSPMFLFFPVMMLMSLVGTLAYGARGQGRPGELATQRAEYLRYLDEVDDALGRAAQQQHRQAHETHPAPESLWTLAGSTRMWERDDNHPDFCRVRVGVGTQPAATAVVPPPVGRASADDDPVTSTALQRLVEVRATVDDVPVVLPLREIRTVTVTRATARALVCQAAMMHHPDVLTLDADDGPDWDWIKWLPHQDSSRDARHRIVLTESAPPPPSDSTTIVAVRPDDDGDTVDVDGQILDIHCDRLSTADATACARRIAGRVHDPQSPTGRSRSVEWPALMGVDDPEALDPGLLWSRERDSAMLRAPIGVAEDGTVLELDIKEAAAKGMGPHGLCVGATGSGKSEFLRTLVLGMVAAHPPELLNLVLVDFKGGATFLGLEKLHHVSAVITNLADEAPLVSRMREALAGEITRRQEMLRAAGNLTNIAEYAAARSRAGGFPPLPALFVLVDEFSELLSQHPEFVDLFVAIGRLGRSLGIHLLLASQRLDEGRLRGLETHLSYRICLKTFSASDSRAVLGVPDAYHLPSQPGAAYLKTASGELTRFQASFVSGAFTPRRRGSGAAAVRRFARADQTVAPAAESATSARPLLETVLAQLAGHGEPAHRVWLAPLGESPRLADLLPAEPSRHLTVPVGVVDCPFEQRRELLTLDLSGAAGNVAVVGAPRTGKSTALRTILCALAATHGAAAVQFYCLDFGGGELAALRDLPHVGAVAGRRDADLCRRVVAQIENVLRAREAAPATADRYGEVFLVVDGWATLRQEFDGLEPKITALAAQGLSYGIHVMIAASRWADLRPALKDQIGTRIELRLGDPADSDMDRRRARELADRPAGRGLTRDGRETAIAMPDERLVRRRDDAAAPRVELLPTRIDRRAIAGAPTQSGEVVLGVGERDLSAVAVDFAEHPHLLILGESGCGKTALLRLLCTELVASRPSVRLEIVDFRRTLLGVVETSEVTGYSVSAAAVTARLAALTEILDDRMPGEHVTQRQLRDRSWWSGPDIYVVVDDYDLVAGGSGNPLTPLTDFLPHAKDLGLHVIVARRSGGAARAMFDPLPARMRDMGCAGLMMSASPDDGVLLGAVRPRALPPGRGTLVMRGRPDELIQVGWVDPPP
;
A
#
# COMPACT_ATOMS: atom_id res chain seq x y z
N MET A 1 -0.94 -38.81 59.86
CA MET A 1 -1.51 -40.08 60.31
C MET A 1 -2.61 -39.81 61.33
N GLN A 2 -3.76 -40.46 61.22
CA GLN A 2 -4.74 -40.48 62.31
C GLN A 2 -4.26 -41.51 63.33
N THR A 3 -3.78 -41.07 64.48
CA THR A 3 -3.39 -41.95 65.59
C THR A 3 -4.66 -42.45 66.26
N GLY A 4 -4.90 -43.76 66.21
CA GLY A 4 -6.05 -44.43 66.82
C GLY A 4 -5.70 -45.06 68.17
N ARG A 5 -6.71 -45.29 69.02
CA ARG A 5 -6.56 -46.13 70.23
C ARG A 5 -7.64 -47.20 70.22
N VAL A 6 -7.24 -48.46 70.36
CA VAL A 6 -8.15 -49.60 70.51
C VAL A 6 -8.04 -50.09 71.95
N VAL A 7 -9.12 -49.94 72.72
CA VAL A 7 -9.21 -50.42 74.10
C VAL A 7 -9.77 -51.84 74.07
N ILE A 8 -9.02 -52.81 74.60
CA ILE A 8 -9.45 -54.21 74.62
C ILE A 8 -10.27 -54.50 75.89
N GLU A 9 -11.36 -55.27 75.75
CA GLU A 9 -12.20 -55.70 76.87
C GLU A 9 -11.47 -56.70 77.80
N ALA A 10 -11.77 -56.66 79.09
CA ALA A 10 -11.20 -57.58 80.07
C ALA A 10 -11.73 -59.03 79.88
N PRO A 11 -10.92 -60.06 80.15
CA PRO A 11 -11.37 -61.45 80.05
C PRO A 11 -12.51 -61.75 81.05
N PRO A 12 -13.45 -62.67 80.72
CA PRO A 12 -14.57 -63.02 81.58
C PRO A 12 -14.16 -63.78 82.87
N ASP A 13 -14.79 -63.47 84.01
CA ASP A 13 -14.54 -64.10 85.32
C ASP A 13 -15.00 -65.58 85.36
N PRO A 14 -14.25 -66.51 85.98
CA PRO A 14 -14.69 -67.90 86.14
C PRO A 14 -15.82 -68.05 87.19
N PRO A 15 -16.75 -69.01 87.04
CA PRO A 15 -17.85 -69.23 87.99
C PRO A 15 -17.37 -69.84 89.33
N ALA A 16 -17.86 -69.32 90.46
CA ALA A 16 -17.46 -69.71 91.81
C ALA A 16 -17.83 -71.17 92.20
N PRO A 17 -16.98 -71.88 92.98
CA PRO A 17 -17.23 -73.26 93.40
C PRO A 17 -18.26 -73.37 94.54
N VAL A 18 -19.20 -74.32 94.43
CA VAL A 18 -20.16 -74.66 95.50
C VAL A 18 -19.49 -75.59 96.52
N GLN A 19 -19.42 -75.18 97.79
CA GLN A 19 -18.87 -76.00 98.89
C GLN A 19 -19.90 -77.03 99.39
N VAL A 20 -19.52 -78.31 99.44
CA VAL A 20 -20.31 -79.39 100.07
C VAL A 20 -19.72 -79.67 101.47
N SER A 21 -20.57 -79.73 102.50
CA SER A 21 -20.14 -79.80 103.91
C SER A 21 -19.43 -81.13 104.28
N PRO A 22 -18.41 -81.11 105.16
CA PRO A 22 -17.57 -82.28 105.48
C PRO A 22 -18.31 -83.39 106.26
N LEU A 23 -19.47 -83.10 106.85
CA LEU A 23 -20.27 -84.07 107.60
C LEU A 23 -20.87 -85.17 106.71
N ALA A 24 -21.13 -84.87 105.43
CA ALA A 24 -21.70 -85.83 104.49
C ALA A 24 -20.70 -86.90 103.99
N ARG A 25 -19.38 -86.73 104.24
CA ARG A 25 -18.34 -87.68 103.82
C ARG A 25 -18.03 -88.80 104.84
N LEU A 26 -18.50 -88.71 106.09
CA LEU A 26 -18.18 -89.67 107.15
C LEU A 26 -19.27 -90.73 107.42
N MET A 27 -20.51 -90.50 106.98
CA MET A 27 -21.65 -91.41 107.18
C MET A 27 -21.46 -92.86 106.66
N PRO A 28 -20.79 -93.11 105.52
CA PRO A 28 -20.61 -94.48 105.01
C PRO A 28 -19.64 -95.32 105.87
N VAL A 29 -18.65 -94.70 106.49
CA VAL A 29 -17.63 -95.40 107.30
C VAL A 29 -18.21 -95.82 108.65
N ALA A 30 -19.07 -94.98 109.26
CA ALA A 30 -19.76 -95.30 110.51
C ALA A 30 -20.72 -96.51 110.37
N MET A 31 -21.40 -96.65 109.23
CA MET A 31 -22.31 -97.76 108.96
C MET A 31 -21.59 -99.11 108.77
N ILE A 32 -20.36 -99.11 108.21
CA ILE A 32 -19.55 -100.33 108.05
C ILE A 32 -19.04 -100.85 109.41
N VAL A 33 -18.67 -99.94 110.32
CA VAL A 33 -18.25 -100.29 111.68
C VAL A 33 -19.41 -100.89 112.49
N ALA A 34 -20.63 -100.34 112.36
CA ALA A 34 -21.82 -100.88 113.00
C ALA A 34 -22.19 -102.29 112.49
N MET A 35 -21.99 -102.55 111.18
CA MET A 35 -22.22 -103.87 110.57
C MET A 35 -21.22 -104.92 111.08
N GLY A 36 -19.94 -104.56 111.28
CA GLY A 36 -18.94 -105.45 111.86
C GLY A 36 -19.22 -105.79 113.33
N GLY A 37 -19.64 -104.79 114.12
CA GLY A 37 -19.93 -104.95 115.55
C GLY A 37 -21.10 -105.89 115.84
N MET A 38 -22.20 -105.79 115.07
CA MET A 38 -23.38 -106.65 115.26
C MET A 38 -23.14 -108.10 114.81
N THR A 39 -22.32 -108.31 113.77
CA THR A 39 -21.94 -109.63 113.26
C THR A 39 -21.00 -110.37 114.23
N ALA A 40 -20.07 -109.63 114.84
CA ALA A 40 -19.20 -110.17 115.90
C ALA A 40 -20.02 -110.57 117.13
N LEU A 41 -20.99 -109.75 117.56
CA LEU A 41 -21.86 -110.04 118.71
C LEU A 41 -22.72 -111.31 118.53
N TYR A 42 -23.11 -111.62 117.28
CA TYR A 42 -23.84 -112.85 116.94
C TYR A 42 -22.95 -114.10 116.98
N LEU A 43 -21.66 -113.98 116.64
CA LEU A 43 -20.70 -115.10 116.61
C LEU A 43 -20.05 -115.38 117.98
N THR A 44 -20.01 -114.40 118.89
CA THR A 44 -19.35 -114.54 120.21
C THR A 44 -20.30 -114.81 121.38
N SER A 45 -21.62 -114.79 121.19
CA SER A 45 -22.57 -115.12 122.27
C SER A 45 -22.79 -116.64 122.36
N THR A 46 -22.42 -117.21 123.51
CA THR A 46 -22.44 -118.66 123.81
C THR A 46 -23.73 -119.15 124.45
N ASP A 47 -24.82 -118.38 124.38
CA ASP A 47 -26.10 -118.76 124.97
C ASP A 47 -26.98 -119.50 123.96
N SER A 48 -27.30 -120.77 124.27
CA SER A 48 -27.99 -121.69 123.36
C SER A 48 -29.52 -121.53 123.32
N ALA A 49 -30.06 -120.41 123.82
CA ALA A 49 -31.50 -120.12 123.81
C ALA A 49 -31.79 -118.73 123.23
N GLY A 50 -31.75 -118.58 121.90
CA GLY A 50 -32.14 -117.31 121.28
C GLY A 50 -31.82 -117.07 119.79
N ARG A 51 -31.38 -118.08 119.02
CA ARG A 51 -31.17 -117.92 117.56
C ARG A 51 -32.51 -117.85 116.80
N SER A 52 -33.17 -116.68 116.85
CA SER A 52 -34.29 -116.36 115.96
C SER A 52 -33.77 -115.94 114.57
N PRO A 53 -34.27 -116.55 113.47
CA PRO A 53 -33.83 -116.23 112.10
C PRO A 53 -34.06 -114.78 111.64
N MET A 54 -34.83 -113.98 112.41
CA MET A 54 -35.22 -112.62 112.03
C MET A 54 -34.05 -111.61 112.06
N PHE A 55 -33.00 -111.85 112.84
CA PHE A 55 -31.82 -110.96 112.92
C PHE A 55 -30.93 -110.97 111.66
N LEU A 56 -31.12 -111.92 110.73
CA LEU A 56 -30.34 -112.01 109.49
C LEU A 56 -30.85 -111.09 108.36
N PHE A 57 -32.07 -110.55 108.47
CA PHE A 57 -32.70 -109.75 107.40
C PHE A 57 -32.28 -108.26 107.40
N PHE A 58 -31.82 -107.72 108.53
CA PHE A 58 -31.45 -106.30 108.69
C PHE A 58 -30.27 -105.83 107.79
N PRO A 59 -29.20 -106.62 107.57
CA PRO A 59 -28.08 -106.24 106.70
C PRO A 59 -28.49 -106.08 105.22
N VAL A 60 -29.46 -106.87 104.74
CA VAL A 60 -29.87 -106.89 103.34
C VAL A 60 -30.68 -105.64 102.97
N MET A 61 -31.54 -105.15 103.87
CA MET A 61 -32.36 -103.96 103.63
C MET A 61 -31.51 -102.67 103.61
N MET A 62 -30.45 -102.61 104.42
CA MET A 62 -29.53 -101.47 104.49
C MET A 62 -28.64 -101.36 103.24
N LEU A 63 -28.30 -102.50 102.61
CA LEU A 63 -27.56 -102.55 101.35
C LEU A 63 -28.36 -101.96 100.17
N MET A 64 -29.67 -102.21 100.13
CA MET A 64 -30.57 -101.65 99.09
C MET A 64 -30.72 -100.13 99.20
N SER A 65 -30.62 -99.55 100.41
CA SER A 65 -30.65 -98.10 100.62
C SER A 65 -29.38 -97.39 100.09
N LEU A 66 -28.21 -98.04 100.22
CA LEU A 66 -26.93 -97.52 99.73
C LEU A 66 -26.90 -97.38 98.20
N VAL A 67 -27.51 -98.32 97.48
CA VAL A 67 -27.60 -98.29 96.01
C VAL A 67 -28.52 -97.16 95.53
N GLY A 68 -29.61 -96.87 96.25
CA GLY A 68 -30.54 -95.79 95.92
C GLY A 68 -29.93 -94.39 96.04
N THR A 69 -29.00 -94.18 96.97
CA THR A 69 -28.38 -92.85 97.19
C THR A 69 -27.28 -92.55 96.17
N LEU A 70 -26.59 -93.57 95.67
CA LEU A 70 -25.57 -93.42 94.60
C LEU A 70 -26.19 -93.09 93.24
N ALA A 71 -27.40 -93.58 92.94
CA ALA A 71 -28.06 -93.32 91.66
C ALA A 71 -28.55 -91.86 91.51
N TYR A 72 -28.84 -91.15 92.61
CA TYR A 72 -29.36 -89.79 92.56
C TYR A 72 -28.26 -88.71 92.45
N GLY A 73 -27.02 -89.02 92.83
CA GLY A 73 -25.88 -88.09 92.78
C GLY A 73 -25.31 -87.85 91.37
N ALA A 74 -25.68 -88.65 90.37
CA ALA A 74 -25.06 -88.64 89.05
C ALA A 74 -25.71 -87.70 88.00
N ARG A 75 -26.78 -86.95 88.35
CA ARG A 75 -27.52 -86.09 87.39
C ARG A 75 -27.16 -84.60 87.38
N GLY A 76 -26.07 -84.19 88.05
CA GLY A 76 -25.62 -82.79 88.14
C GLY A 76 -24.41 -82.40 87.28
N GLN A 77 -24.18 -83.03 86.12
CA GLN A 77 -23.08 -82.70 85.20
C GLN A 77 -23.53 -81.73 84.09
N GLY A 78 -23.19 -80.43 84.24
CA GLY A 78 -23.41 -79.41 83.22
C GLY A 78 -22.56 -78.17 83.43
N ARG A 79 -21.24 -78.31 83.62
CA ARG A 79 -20.31 -77.19 83.93
C ARG A 79 -18.98 -77.10 83.14
N PRO A 80 -18.50 -78.09 82.34
CA PRO A 80 -17.32 -77.88 81.48
C PRO A 80 -17.61 -77.20 80.13
N GLY A 81 -18.87 -77.15 79.67
CA GLY A 81 -19.24 -76.59 78.36
C GLY A 81 -19.30 -75.05 78.33
N GLU A 82 -19.83 -74.41 79.38
CA GLU A 82 -19.96 -72.94 79.43
C GLU A 82 -18.59 -72.23 79.46
N LEU A 83 -17.62 -72.77 80.21
CA LEU A 83 -16.24 -72.25 80.26
C LEU A 83 -15.50 -72.41 78.92
N ALA A 84 -15.75 -73.49 78.18
CA ALA A 84 -15.17 -73.69 76.85
C ALA A 84 -15.77 -72.72 75.81
N THR A 85 -17.08 -72.46 75.88
CA THR A 85 -17.76 -71.51 75.00
C THR A 85 -17.33 -70.07 75.26
N GLN A 86 -17.21 -69.65 76.52
CA GLN A 86 -16.74 -68.30 76.89
C GLN A 86 -15.28 -68.06 76.46
N ARG A 87 -14.40 -69.07 76.59
CA ARG A 87 -13.02 -69.00 76.05
C ARG A 87 -13.02 -68.86 74.53
N ALA A 88 -13.82 -69.67 73.83
CA ALA A 88 -13.89 -69.62 72.37
C ALA A 88 -14.47 -68.30 71.84
N GLU A 89 -15.41 -67.68 72.56
CA GLU A 89 -15.94 -66.36 72.24
C GLU A 89 -14.91 -65.25 72.44
N TYR A 90 -14.20 -65.24 73.57
CA TYR A 90 -13.18 -64.22 73.82
C TYR A 90 -11.96 -64.35 72.90
N LEU A 91 -11.50 -65.56 72.60
CA LEU A 91 -10.43 -65.78 71.62
C LEU A 91 -10.82 -65.32 70.21
N ARG A 92 -12.08 -65.56 69.79
CA ARG A 92 -12.59 -65.06 68.50
C ARG A 92 -12.64 -63.54 68.45
N TYR A 93 -13.02 -62.90 69.56
CA TYR A 93 -12.96 -61.44 69.70
C TYR A 93 -11.51 -60.93 69.56
N LEU A 94 -10.55 -61.58 70.23
CA LEU A 94 -9.14 -61.23 70.09
C LEU A 94 -8.62 -61.43 68.66
N ASP A 95 -9.06 -62.48 67.95
CA ASP A 95 -8.73 -62.70 66.53
C ASP A 95 -9.30 -61.58 65.63
N GLU A 96 -10.56 -61.17 65.85
CA GLU A 96 -11.17 -60.05 65.11
C GLU A 96 -10.44 -58.71 65.35
N VAL A 97 -9.99 -58.48 66.60
CA VAL A 97 -9.17 -57.32 66.97
C VAL A 97 -7.78 -57.41 66.34
N ASP A 98 -7.16 -58.60 66.33
CA ASP A 98 -5.86 -58.84 65.69
C ASP A 98 -5.90 -58.55 64.18
N ASP A 99 -6.95 -59.02 63.49
CA ASP A 99 -7.17 -58.75 62.06
C ASP A 99 -7.38 -57.26 61.76
N ALA A 100 -8.08 -56.54 62.64
CA ALA A 100 -8.26 -55.10 62.51
C ALA A 100 -6.94 -54.33 62.71
N LEU A 101 -6.17 -54.69 63.75
CA LEU A 101 -4.86 -54.11 64.04
C LEU A 101 -3.83 -54.44 62.95
N GLY A 102 -3.86 -55.66 62.40
CA GLY A 102 -3.02 -56.08 61.29
C GLY A 102 -3.30 -55.30 60.01
N ARG A 103 -4.57 -55.05 59.68
CA ARG A 103 -4.95 -54.17 58.56
C ARG A 103 -4.47 -52.74 58.77
N ALA A 104 -4.60 -52.20 59.98
CA ALA A 104 -4.11 -50.86 60.32
C ALA A 104 -2.58 -50.76 60.20
N ALA A 105 -1.84 -51.76 60.69
CA ALA A 105 -0.38 -51.84 60.54
C ALA A 105 0.04 -51.91 59.07
N GLN A 106 -0.66 -52.69 58.24
CA GLN A 106 -0.37 -52.76 56.80
C GLN A 106 -0.68 -51.45 56.07
N GLN A 107 -1.72 -50.72 56.51
CA GLN A 107 -2.04 -49.39 55.99
C GLN A 107 -0.98 -48.36 56.40
N GLN A 108 -0.50 -48.38 57.65
CA GLN A 108 0.62 -47.57 58.11
C GLN A 108 1.87 -47.83 57.27
N HIS A 109 2.23 -49.09 57.07
CA HIS A 109 3.38 -49.49 56.27
C HIS A 109 3.25 -48.99 54.81
N ARG A 110 2.11 -49.24 54.15
CA ARG A 110 1.86 -48.77 52.77
C ARG A 110 1.91 -47.26 52.65
N GLN A 111 1.22 -46.53 53.53
CA GLN A 111 1.23 -45.06 53.51
C GLN A 111 2.63 -44.50 53.73
N ALA A 112 3.41 -45.08 54.65
CA ALA A 112 4.77 -44.63 54.91
C ALA A 112 5.70 -44.84 53.70
N HIS A 113 5.61 -45.98 53.01
CA HIS A 113 6.38 -46.24 51.78
C HIS A 113 5.86 -45.45 50.57
N GLU A 114 4.58 -45.09 50.53
CA GLU A 114 4.05 -44.15 49.53
C GLU A 114 4.65 -42.76 49.75
N THR A 115 4.62 -42.22 50.97
CA THR A 115 5.18 -40.89 51.28
C THR A 115 6.71 -40.86 51.16
N HIS A 116 7.39 -41.93 51.57
CA HIS A 116 8.85 -42.09 51.56
C HIS A 116 9.27 -43.37 50.80
N PRO A 117 9.26 -43.33 49.46
CA PRO A 117 9.55 -44.48 48.62
C PRO A 117 10.97 -44.98 48.77
N ALA A 118 11.19 -46.26 48.47
CA ALA A 118 12.50 -46.88 48.51
C ALA A 118 13.47 -46.21 47.50
N PRO A 119 14.76 -46.02 47.86
CA PRO A 119 15.72 -45.29 47.02
C PRO A 119 15.85 -45.82 45.60
N GLU A 120 15.82 -47.14 45.44
CA GLU A 120 15.88 -47.87 44.17
C GLU A 120 14.70 -47.58 43.22
N SER A 121 13.60 -47.04 43.73
CA SER A 121 12.42 -46.67 42.95
C SER A 121 12.40 -45.18 42.54
N LEU A 122 13.26 -44.33 43.12
CA LEU A 122 13.22 -42.87 42.95
C LEU A 122 13.33 -42.45 41.48
N TRP A 123 14.16 -43.12 40.69
CA TRP A 123 14.36 -42.80 39.27
C TRP A 123 13.08 -42.96 38.43
N THR A 124 12.07 -43.70 38.90
CA THR A 124 10.76 -43.83 38.24
C THR A 124 9.86 -42.62 38.46
N LEU A 125 10.12 -41.82 39.50
CA LEU A 125 9.31 -40.64 39.85
C LEU A 125 9.66 -39.42 39.00
N ALA A 126 10.83 -39.42 38.33
CA ALA A 126 11.28 -38.30 37.52
C ALA A 126 10.30 -37.96 36.38
N GLY A 127 9.70 -36.77 36.42
CA GLY A 127 8.68 -36.29 35.48
C GLY A 127 7.25 -36.69 35.82
N SER A 128 7.02 -37.39 36.93
CA SER A 128 5.68 -37.57 37.50
C SER A 128 5.27 -36.35 38.34
N THR A 129 4.01 -36.27 38.75
CA THR A 129 3.51 -35.23 39.66
C THR A 129 4.16 -35.25 41.05
N ARG A 130 4.88 -36.34 41.38
CA ARG A 130 5.59 -36.49 42.66
C ARG A 130 6.99 -35.91 42.65
N MET A 131 7.54 -35.66 41.46
CA MET A 131 8.81 -34.94 41.34
C MET A 131 8.59 -33.50 41.79
N TRP A 132 9.40 -33.06 42.75
CA TRP A 132 9.33 -31.71 43.34
C TRP A 132 7.97 -31.39 44.00
N GLU A 133 7.26 -32.40 44.50
CA GLU A 133 5.96 -32.22 45.18
C GLU A 133 6.08 -31.45 46.50
N ARG A 134 7.29 -31.31 47.06
CA ARG A 134 7.54 -30.67 48.35
C ARG A 134 8.14 -29.27 48.15
N ASP A 135 7.27 -28.27 48.19
CA ASP A 135 7.64 -26.85 48.26
C ASP A 135 8.04 -26.43 49.69
N ASP A 136 8.35 -25.15 49.90
CA ASP A 136 8.81 -24.62 51.19
C ASP A 136 7.73 -24.60 52.29
N ASN A 137 6.46 -24.76 51.94
CA ASN A 137 5.33 -24.82 52.87
C ASN A 137 4.80 -26.25 53.08
N HIS A 138 5.33 -27.23 52.34
CA HIS A 138 4.92 -28.62 52.45
C HIS A 138 5.27 -29.18 53.86
N PRO A 139 4.36 -29.89 54.54
CA PRO A 139 4.59 -30.38 55.92
C PRO A 139 5.79 -31.33 56.04
N ASP A 140 6.13 -32.04 54.96
CA ASP A 140 7.31 -32.92 54.87
C ASP A 140 8.51 -32.31 54.14
N PHE A 141 8.57 -30.97 54.01
CA PHE A 141 9.73 -30.26 53.49
C PHE A 141 10.99 -30.62 54.28
N CYS A 142 12.06 -31.03 53.59
CA CYS A 142 13.32 -31.50 54.17
C CYS A 142 13.21 -32.71 55.14
N ARG A 143 12.15 -33.52 55.03
CA ARG A 143 12.04 -34.80 55.76
C ARG A 143 12.45 -35.96 54.85
N VAL A 144 13.64 -36.51 55.05
CA VAL A 144 14.27 -37.47 54.11
C VAL A 144 14.46 -38.83 54.77
N ARG A 145 14.16 -39.92 54.04
CA ARG A 145 14.31 -41.29 54.53
C ARG A 145 15.79 -41.68 54.50
N VAL A 146 16.23 -42.40 55.53
CA VAL A 146 17.61 -42.89 55.67
C VAL A 146 17.72 -44.40 55.82
N GLY A 147 16.59 -45.08 56.00
CA GLY A 147 16.52 -46.52 56.13
C GLY A 147 15.12 -46.98 56.51
N VAL A 148 14.99 -48.25 56.85
CA VAL A 148 13.77 -48.86 57.43
C VAL A 148 14.07 -49.43 58.80
N GLY A 149 13.09 -49.39 59.70
CA GLY A 149 13.22 -49.92 61.05
C GLY A 149 11.87 -50.17 61.69
N THR A 150 11.90 -50.70 62.90
CA THR A 150 10.71 -50.98 63.70
C THR A 150 10.18 -49.68 64.31
N GLN A 151 8.93 -49.33 64.02
CA GLN A 151 8.26 -48.16 64.59
C GLN A 151 7.03 -48.53 65.42
N PRO A 152 6.62 -47.71 66.39
CA PRO A 152 5.36 -47.91 67.11
C PRO A 152 4.16 -47.97 66.14
N ALA A 153 3.21 -48.86 66.42
CA ALA A 153 1.97 -48.89 65.68
C ALA A 153 1.19 -47.58 65.87
N ALA A 154 0.73 -46.98 64.76
CA ALA A 154 -0.05 -45.73 64.78
C ALA A 154 -1.39 -45.89 65.51
N THR A 155 -1.90 -47.12 65.57
CA THR A 155 -3.05 -47.52 66.37
C THR A 155 -2.55 -48.20 67.64
N ALA A 156 -2.55 -47.48 68.75
CA ALA A 156 -2.08 -48.02 70.02
C ALA A 156 -3.11 -49.01 70.61
N VAL A 157 -2.63 -50.21 70.94
CA VAL A 157 -3.41 -51.20 71.69
C VAL A 157 -3.34 -50.85 73.17
N VAL A 158 -4.49 -50.51 73.77
CA VAL A 158 -4.57 -50.13 75.17
C VAL A 158 -5.11 -51.33 75.96
N PRO A 159 -4.31 -51.94 76.85
CA PRO A 159 -4.81 -53.00 77.72
C PRO A 159 -5.84 -52.44 78.71
N PRO A 160 -6.77 -53.27 79.22
CA PRO A 160 -7.75 -52.84 80.19
C PRO A 160 -7.09 -52.28 81.47
N PRO A 161 -7.72 -51.30 82.17
CA PRO A 161 -7.14 -50.64 83.33
C PRO A 161 -6.85 -51.62 84.47
N VAL A 162 -5.62 -51.55 85.00
CA VAL A 162 -5.10 -52.44 86.04
C VAL A 162 -5.79 -52.14 87.39
N GLY A 163 -6.90 -52.82 87.65
CA GLY A 163 -7.68 -52.68 88.89
C GLY A 163 -8.15 -53.98 89.54
N ARG A 164 -8.04 -55.12 88.86
CA ARG A 164 -8.30 -56.47 89.42
C ARG A 164 -7.41 -57.50 88.74
N ALA A 165 -6.16 -57.61 89.17
CA ALA A 165 -5.44 -58.87 89.01
C ALA A 165 -5.96 -59.81 90.10
N SER A 166 -7.09 -60.46 89.83
CA SER A 166 -7.62 -61.51 90.69
C SER A 166 -6.72 -62.73 90.51
N ALA A 167 -6.40 -63.48 91.56
CA ALA A 167 -5.68 -64.75 91.46
C ALA A 167 -6.47 -65.86 90.70
N ASP A 168 -7.59 -65.50 90.09
CA ASP A 168 -8.58 -66.36 89.44
C ASP A 168 -8.70 -66.09 87.91
N ASP A 169 -7.86 -65.26 87.29
CA ASP A 169 -7.92 -65.03 85.83
C ASP A 169 -7.54 -66.29 85.02
N ASP A 170 -8.28 -66.56 83.94
CA ASP A 170 -8.00 -67.71 83.07
C ASP A 170 -6.64 -67.56 82.35
N PRO A 171 -5.68 -68.49 82.52
CA PRO A 171 -4.33 -68.34 81.97
C PRO A 171 -4.30 -68.34 80.43
N VAL A 172 -5.30 -68.92 79.75
CA VAL A 172 -5.32 -69.00 78.29
C VAL A 172 -5.70 -67.66 77.66
N THR A 173 -6.76 -67.02 78.14
CA THR A 173 -7.25 -65.73 77.59
C THR A 173 -6.34 -64.56 77.96
N SER A 174 -5.76 -64.57 79.17
CA SER A 174 -4.78 -63.56 79.62
C SER A 174 -3.47 -63.63 78.84
N THR A 175 -2.93 -64.83 78.59
CA THR A 175 -1.71 -65.01 77.78
C THR A 175 -1.95 -64.61 76.32
N ALA A 176 -3.11 -64.93 75.75
CA ALA A 176 -3.47 -64.53 74.39
C ALA A 176 -3.56 -63.00 74.25
N LEU A 177 -4.15 -62.30 75.23
CA LEU A 177 -4.21 -60.85 75.26
C LEU A 177 -2.82 -60.20 75.36
N GLN A 178 -1.97 -60.68 76.27
CA GLN A 178 -0.60 -60.17 76.42
C GLN A 178 0.20 -60.33 75.13
N ARG A 179 0.11 -61.51 74.49
CA ARG A 179 0.77 -61.79 73.22
C ARG A 179 0.27 -60.87 72.10
N LEU A 180 -1.03 -60.58 72.04
CA LEU A 180 -1.60 -59.65 71.05
C LEU A 180 -1.05 -58.23 71.21
N VAL A 181 -0.98 -57.74 72.46
CA VAL A 181 -0.42 -56.41 72.77
C VAL A 181 1.05 -56.34 72.38
N GLU A 182 1.84 -57.37 72.70
CA GLU A 182 3.27 -57.43 72.34
C GLU A 182 3.50 -57.48 70.82
N VAL A 183 2.77 -58.35 70.11
CA VAL A 183 2.94 -58.55 68.65
C VAL A 183 2.46 -57.34 67.84
N ARG A 184 1.43 -56.63 68.30
CA ARG A 184 0.86 -55.48 67.58
C ARG A 184 1.32 -54.12 68.11
N ALA A 185 2.26 -54.08 69.06
CA ALA A 185 2.82 -52.83 69.58
C ALA A 185 3.65 -52.06 68.53
N THR A 186 4.25 -52.78 67.58
CA THR A 186 5.17 -52.22 66.59
C THR A 186 4.86 -52.70 65.18
N VAL A 187 5.37 -51.96 64.19
CA VAL A 187 5.32 -52.30 62.78
C VAL A 187 6.75 -52.27 62.25
N ASP A 188 7.19 -53.39 61.70
CA ASP A 188 8.52 -53.55 61.10
C ASP A 188 8.58 -52.96 59.68
N ASP A 189 9.81 -52.78 59.18
CA ASP A 189 10.12 -52.29 57.84
C ASP A 189 9.46 -50.94 57.50
N VAL A 190 9.29 -50.06 58.49
CA VAL A 190 8.73 -48.72 58.29
C VAL A 190 9.86 -47.72 57.99
N PRO A 191 9.72 -46.86 56.96
CA PRO A 191 10.68 -45.80 56.66
C PRO A 191 11.03 -44.94 57.87
N VAL A 192 12.32 -44.87 58.21
CA VAL A 192 12.85 -43.96 59.23
C VAL A 192 13.32 -42.69 58.53
N VAL A 193 12.78 -41.55 58.98
CA VAL A 193 12.86 -40.26 58.31
C VAL A 193 13.55 -39.24 59.21
N LEU A 194 14.53 -38.54 58.67
CA LEU A 194 15.25 -37.46 59.34
C LEU A 194 14.66 -36.10 58.97
N PRO A 195 14.26 -35.28 59.96
CA PRO A 195 13.92 -33.88 59.74
C PRO A 195 15.21 -33.05 59.60
N LEU A 196 15.72 -32.89 58.37
CA LEU A 196 17.03 -32.25 58.14
C LEU A 196 17.08 -30.80 58.65
N ARG A 197 15.95 -30.11 58.79
CA ARG A 197 15.88 -28.75 59.36
C ARG A 197 16.17 -28.68 60.85
N GLU A 198 15.93 -29.76 61.58
CA GLU A 198 16.10 -29.83 63.03
C GLU A 198 17.45 -30.43 63.41
N ILE A 199 18.16 -31.00 62.42
CA ILE A 199 19.41 -31.73 62.60
C ILE A 199 20.57 -30.91 62.05
N ARG A 200 21.67 -30.84 62.80
CA ARG A 200 22.87 -30.11 62.37
C ARG A 200 23.80 -31.00 61.56
N THR A 201 24.10 -32.19 62.06
CA THR A 201 25.02 -33.12 61.43
C THR A 201 24.45 -34.54 61.40
N VAL A 202 24.48 -35.17 60.22
CA VAL A 202 24.18 -36.59 60.04
C VAL A 202 25.44 -37.28 59.52
N THR A 203 25.94 -38.29 60.22
CA THR A 203 27.09 -39.08 59.78
C THR A 203 26.66 -40.43 59.23
N VAL A 204 26.87 -40.68 57.94
CA VAL A 204 26.43 -41.88 57.20
C VAL A 204 27.51 -42.45 56.30
N THR A 205 27.32 -43.68 55.80
CA THR A 205 28.17 -44.29 54.76
C THR A 205 27.94 -43.64 53.40
N ARG A 206 28.84 -43.85 52.42
CA ARG A 206 28.72 -43.25 51.09
C ARG A 206 27.44 -43.69 50.38
N ALA A 207 27.08 -44.96 50.51
CA ALA A 207 25.88 -45.52 49.89
C ALA A 207 24.58 -44.89 50.43
N THR A 208 24.53 -44.61 51.73
CA THR A 208 23.37 -43.98 52.37
C THR A 208 23.31 -42.48 52.10
N ALA A 209 24.44 -41.78 52.05
CA ALA A 209 24.48 -40.39 51.61
C ALA A 209 23.94 -40.22 50.17
N ARG A 210 24.29 -41.12 49.24
CA ARG A 210 23.72 -41.09 47.87
C ARG A 210 22.19 -41.27 47.87
N ALA A 211 21.68 -42.20 48.67
CA ALA A 211 20.24 -42.43 48.80
C ALA A 211 19.50 -41.18 49.34
N LEU A 212 20.03 -40.59 50.41
CA LEU A 212 19.51 -39.36 51.02
C LEU A 212 19.47 -38.21 50.02
N VAL A 213 20.58 -37.98 49.29
CA VAL A 213 20.71 -36.89 48.33
C VAL A 213 19.77 -37.06 47.14
N CYS A 214 19.70 -38.26 46.56
CA CYS A 214 18.78 -38.54 45.46
C CYS A 214 17.31 -38.34 45.87
N GLN A 215 16.95 -38.76 47.08
CA GLN A 215 15.59 -38.54 47.57
C GLN A 215 15.31 -37.05 47.79
N ALA A 216 16.23 -36.32 48.43
CA ALA A 216 16.08 -34.89 48.67
C ALA A 216 15.93 -34.11 47.35
N ALA A 217 16.77 -34.41 46.35
CA ALA A 217 16.73 -33.78 45.03
C ALA A 217 15.49 -34.15 44.20
N MET A 218 14.97 -35.38 44.35
CA MET A 218 13.74 -35.82 43.66
C MET A 218 12.50 -35.12 44.22
N MET A 219 12.45 -34.90 45.53
CA MET A 219 11.26 -34.39 46.21
C MET A 219 11.19 -32.85 46.27
N HIS A 220 12.31 -32.13 46.08
CA HIS A 220 12.38 -30.67 46.24
C HIS A 220 12.94 -29.97 44.99
N HIS A 221 12.37 -28.83 44.62
CA HIS A 221 12.88 -27.99 43.53
C HIS A 221 14.24 -27.37 43.88
N PRO A 222 15.17 -27.17 42.93
CA PRO A 222 16.47 -26.50 43.17
C PRO A 222 16.38 -25.06 43.70
N ASP A 223 15.21 -24.42 43.62
CA ASP A 223 15.00 -23.06 44.17
C ASP A 223 14.73 -23.07 45.69
N VAL A 224 14.32 -24.21 46.25
CA VAL A 224 14.04 -24.34 47.68
C VAL A 224 15.10 -25.17 48.41
N LEU A 225 15.84 -26.03 47.69
CA LEU A 225 16.90 -26.87 48.24
C LEU A 225 18.15 -26.78 47.35
N THR A 226 19.31 -26.50 47.94
CA THR A 226 20.62 -26.60 47.26
C THR A 226 21.49 -27.70 47.84
N LEU A 227 22.38 -28.24 47.01
CA LEU A 227 23.30 -29.31 47.35
C LEU A 227 24.73 -28.87 47.09
N ASP A 228 25.60 -29.13 48.05
CA ASP A 228 27.04 -28.99 47.89
C ASP A 228 27.75 -30.24 48.40
N ALA A 229 28.97 -30.48 47.91
CA ALA A 229 29.78 -31.63 48.28
C ALA A 229 31.28 -31.37 48.07
N ASP A 230 32.12 -32.09 48.80
CA ASP A 230 33.56 -32.11 48.56
C ASP A 230 33.91 -32.55 47.11
N ASP A 231 35.01 -32.04 46.59
CA ASP A 231 35.53 -32.41 45.27
C ASP A 231 36.11 -33.84 45.31
N GLY A 232 35.55 -34.74 44.48
CA GLY A 232 36.02 -36.12 44.40
C GLY A 232 35.27 -36.96 43.37
N PRO A 233 35.84 -38.10 42.92
CA PRO A 233 35.22 -38.97 41.93
C PRO A 233 33.90 -39.60 42.42
N ASP A 234 33.76 -39.82 43.73
CA ASP A 234 32.56 -40.43 44.33
C ASP A 234 31.33 -39.50 44.30
N TRP A 235 31.54 -38.20 44.13
CA TRP A 235 30.50 -37.15 44.07
C TRP A 235 30.38 -36.51 42.69
N ASP A 236 31.14 -36.95 41.69
CA ASP A 236 31.12 -36.40 40.32
C ASP A 236 29.75 -36.54 39.64
N TRP A 237 28.91 -37.49 40.07
CA TRP A 237 27.55 -37.68 39.57
C TRP A 237 26.60 -36.54 39.96
N ILE A 238 26.90 -35.78 41.02
CA ILE A 238 26.09 -34.63 41.47
C ILE A 238 26.05 -33.52 40.42
N LYS A 239 27.03 -33.43 39.50
CA LYS A 239 27.04 -32.45 38.40
C LYS A 239 25.80 -32.50 37.48
N TRP A 240 25.07 -33.62 37.52
CA TRP A 240 23.83 -33.77 36.76
C TRP A 240 22.62 -33.18 37.52
N LEU A 241 22.71 -32.96 38.83
CA LEU A 241 21.64 -32.37 39.62
C LEU A 241 21.61 -30.84 39.44
N PRO A 242 20.43 -30.23 39.20
CA PRO A 242 20.29 -28.77 39.10
C PRO A 242 20.50 -28.05 40.44
N HIS A 243 20.51 -28.79 41.55
CA HIS A 243 20.63 -28.27 42.91
C HIS A 243 22.05 -27.80 43.27
N GLN A 244 23.04 -27.96 42.39
CA GLN A 244 24.45 -27.64 42.65
C GLN A 244 24.82 -26.15 42.49
N ASP A 245 23.84 -25.27 42.28
CA ASP A 245 24.06 -23.86 42.01
C ASP A 245 24.29 -23.06 43.30
N SER A 246 25.56 -22.79 43.63
CA SER A 246 25.95 -22.03 44.83
C SER A 246 25.51 -20.57 44.81
N SER A 247 25.02 -20.06 43.67
CA SER A 247 24.52 -18.68 43.54
C SER A 247 23.02 -18.54 43.87
N ARG A 248 22.28 -19.66 43.98
CA ARG A 248 20.85 -19.65 44.32
C ARG A 248 20.65 -19.45 45.81
N ASP A 249 19.81 -18.48 46.15
CA ASP A 249 19.32 -18.23 47.51
C ASP A 249 18.19 -19.22 47.85
N ALA A 250 18.56 -20.46 48.17
CA ALA A 250 17.61 -21.52 48.52
C ALA A 250 17.29 -21.54 50.02
N ARG A 251 16.09 -22.02 50.37
CA ARG A 251 15.60 -22.09 51.75
C ARG A 251 16.41 -23.02 52.65
N HIS A 252 16.94 -24.12 52.10
CA HIS A 252 17.75 -25.09 52.83
C HIS A 252 18.92 -25.58 51.98
N ARG A 253 20.06 -25.85 52.62
CA ARG A 253 21.28 -26.33 51.96
C ARG A 253 21.73 -27.64 52.60
N ILE A 254 22.08 -28.62 51.79
CA ILE A 254 22.74 -29.86 52.25
C ILE A 254 24.18 -29.83 51.78
N VAL A 255 25.12 -30.00 52.70
CA VAL A 255 26.56 -30.04 52.41
C VAL A 255 27.09 -31.44 52.75
N LEU A 256 27.57 -32.15 51.74
CA LEU A 256 28.21 -33.46 51.88
C LEU A 256 29.71 -33.28 52.06
N THR A 257 30.28 -33.77 53.16
CA THR A 257 31.72 -33.60 53.39
C THR A 257 32.35 -34.87 53.94
N GLU A 258 33.49 -35.25 53.38
CA GLU A 258 34.40 -36.27 53.89
C GLU A 258 35.52 -35.63 54.74
N SER A 259 35.61 -34.30 54.69
CA SER A 259 36.61 -33.46 55.37
C SER A 259 36.03 -32.82 56.65
N ALA A 260 36.81 -31.95 57.31
CA ALA A 260 36.34 -31.25 58.50
C ALA A 260 35.05 -30.44 58.20
N PRO A 261 33.96 -30.65 58.97
CA PRO A 261 32.67 -30.05 58.66
C PRO A 261 32.73 -28.52 58.74
N PRO A 262 32.12 -27.79 57.79
CA PRO A 262 31.98 -26.33 57.89
C PRO A 262 31.13 -25.96 59.13
N PRO A 263 31.22 -24.71 59.64
CA PRO A 263 30.39 -24.32 60.78
C PRO A 263 28.90 -24.43 60.42
N PRO A 264 28.07 -25.09 61.25
CA PRO A 264 26.65 -25.28 60.96
C PRO A 264 25.91 -23.93 60.95
N SER A 265 24.97 -23.75 60.02
CA SER A 265 24.02 -22.63 59.98
C SER A 265 22.60 -23.13 60.13
N ASP A 266 21.66 -22.28 60.56
CA ASP A 266 20.26 -22.66 60.79
C ASP A 266 19.53 -23.17 59.53
N SER A 267 20.08 -22.93 58.33
CA SER A 267 19.56 -23.37 57.03
C SER A 267 20.46 -24.40 56.33
N THR A 268 21.47 -24.95 57.02
CA THR A 268 22.43 -25.90 56.44
C THR A 268 22.51 -27.18 57.25
N THR A 269 22.28 -28.33 56.62
CA THR A 269 22.54 -29.64 57.20
C THR A 269 23.85 -30.20 56.65
N ILE A 270 24.71 -30.68 57.54
CA ILE A 270 25.98 -31.31 57.18
C ILE A 270 25.79 -32.82 57.14
N VAL A 271 26.04 -33.43 56.00
CA VAL A 271 26.08 -34.88 55.83
C VAL A 271 27.54 -35.29 55.82
N ALA A 272 28.04 -35.70 57.00
CA ALA A 272 29.40 -36.18 57.17
C ALA A 272 29.49 -37.63 56.65
N VAL A 273 30.42 -37.91 55.77
CA VAL A 273 30.50 -39.21 55.10
C VAL A 273 31.66 -40.02 55.65
N ARG A 274 31.36 -41.21 56.18
CA ARG A 274 32.35 -42.16 56.71
C ARG A 274 32.69 -43.25 55.69
N PRO A 275 33.84 -43.94 55.83
CA PRO A 275 34.18 -45.10 55.00
C PRO A 275 33.15 -46.22 55.14
N ASP A 276 32.92 -46.98 54.07
CA ASP A 276 31.91 -48.05 54.02
C ASP A 276 32.29 -49.31 54.87
N ASP A 277 33.49 -49.36 55.44
CA ASP A 277 34.00 -50.51 56.22
C ASP A 277 33.53 -50.52 57.70
N ASP A 278 32.90 -49.44 58.20
CA ASP A 278 32.67 -49.19 59.62
C ASP A 278 31.25 -49.56 60.13
N GLY A 279 30.56 -50.45 59.41
CA GLY A 279 29.18 -50.86 59.70
C GLY A 279 28.13 -49.82 59.29
N ASP A 280 26.95 -50.30 58.89
CA ASP A 280 25.81 -49.49 58.44
C ASP A 280 25.10 -48.83 59.63
N THR A 281 25.67 -47.75 60.15
CA THR A 281 25.04 -46.96 61.22
C THR A 281 24.80 -45.53 60.76
N VAL A 282 23.61 -45.01 61.05
CA VAL A 282 23.28 -43.58 60.90
C VAL A 282 23.45 -42.93 62.26
N ASP A 283 24.37 -41.97 62.34
CA ASP A 283 24.57 -41.14 63.53
C ASP A 283 23.95 -39.76 63.29
N VAL A 284 22.99 -39.38 64.12
CA VAL A 284 22.29 -38.10 64.07
C VAL A 284 22.67 -37.30 65.31
N ASP A 285 23.44 -36.23 65.14
CA ASP A 285 23.92 -35.35 66.22
C ASP A 285 24.54 -36.11 67.42
N GLY A 286 25.21 -37.25 67.17
CA GLY A 286 25.86 -38.10 68.18
C GLY A 286 25.03 -39.29 68.66
N GLN A 287 23.82 -39.49 68.14
CA GLN A 287 22.94 -40.62 68.46
C GLN A 287 22.89 -41.63 67.32
N ILE A 288 23.28 -42.88 67.61
CA ILE A 288 23.22 -43.99 66.65
C ILE A 288 21.79 -44.52 66.54
N LEU A 289 21.27 -44.55 65.31
CA LEU A 289 19.98 -45.14 64.97
C LEU A 289 20.15 -46.63 64.64
N ASP A 290 19.32 -47.48 65.24
CA ASP A 290 19.24 -48.91 64.94
C ASP A 290 18.24 -49.16 63.81
N ILE A 291 18.73 -49.10 62.56
CA ILE A 291 17.92 -49.19 61.33
C ILE A 291 18.66 -49.96 60.24
N HIS A 292 17.92 -50.53 59.29
CA HIS A 292 18.48 -50.98 58.02
C HIS A 292 18.67 -49.79 57.08
N CYS A 293 19.91 -49.34 56.93
CA CYS A 293 20.26 -48.16 56.15
C CYS A 293 19.90 -48.31 54.68
N ASP A 294 19.31 -47.28 54.10
CA ASP A 294 19.08 -47.18 52.66
C ASP A 294 20.43 -47.08 51.93
N ARG A 295 20.53 -47.67 50.73
CA ARG A 295 21.77 -47.68 49.93
C ARG A 295 21.46 -47.42 48.46
N LEU A 296 22.30 -46.61 47.82
CA LEU A 296 22.36 -46.50 46.35
C LEU A 296 23.79 -46.71 45.86
N SER A 297 23.95 -47.40 44.73
CA SER A 297 25.23 -47.44 44.03
C SER A 297 25.51 -46.10 43.34
N THR A 298 26.77 -45.83 43.00
CA THR A 298 27.13 -44.64 42.21
C THR A 298 26.43 -44.63 40.84
N ALA A 299 26.21 -45.81 40.25
CA ALA A 299 25.51 -45.94 38.97
C ALA A 299 24.03 -45.55 39.10
N ASP A 300 23.34 -46.00 40.14
CA ASP A 300 21.93 -45.69 40.38
C ASP A 300 21.73 -44.22 40.73
N ALA A 301 22.63 -43.65 41.54
CA ALA A 301 22.63 -42.22 41.85
C ALA A 301 22.84 -41.37 40.58
N THR A 302 23.78 -41.78 39.72
CA THR A 302 24.01 -41.13 38.41
C THR A 302 22.78 -41.22 37.51
N ALA A 303 22.13 -42.39 37.45
CA ALA A 303 20.92 -42.58 36.66
C ALA A 303 19.77 -41.70 37.17
N CYS A 304 19.56 -41.65 38.49
CA CYS A 304 18.60 -40.77 39.13
C CYS A 304 18.89 -39.29 38.82
N ALA A 305 20.13 -38.85 38.99
CA ALA A 305 20.52 -37.47 38.74
C ALA A 305 20.34 -37.06 37.28
N ARG A 306 20.71 -37.90 36.31
CA ARG A 306 20.48 -37.63 34.88
C ARG A 306 18.99 -37.57 34.51
N ARG A 307 18.16 -38.41 35.16
CA ARG A 307 16.71 -38.39 34.97
C ARG A 307 16.10 -37.09 35.49
N ILE A 308 16.56 -36.60 36.64
CA ILE A 308 16.18 -35.27 37.18
C ILE A 308 16.65 -34.18 36.21
N ALA A 309 17.91 -34.23 35.76
CA ALA A 309 18.51 -33.26 34.83
C ALA A 309 17.69 -33.07 33.54
N GLY A 310 17.23 -34.17 32.93
CA GLY A 310 16.43 -34.15 31.71
C GLY A 310 15.04 -33.53 31.86
N ARG A 311 14.62 -33.20 33.08
CA ARG A 311 13.31 -32.58 33.39
C ARG A 311 13.43 -31.14 33.85
N VAL A 312 14.65 -30.63 33.99
CA VAL A 312 14.92 -29.21 34.22
C VAL A 312 14.65 -28.47 32.92
N HIS A 313 13.39 -28.16 32.65
CA HIS A 313 13.06 -27.10 31.70
C HIS A 313 13.49 -25.78 32.31
N ASP A 314 14.13 -24.97 31.48
CA ASP A 314 14.71 -23.66 31.76
C ASP A 314 13.96 -22.84 32.85
N PRO A 315 14.59 -22.56 34.00
CA PRO A 315 14.05 -21.68 35.04
C PRO A 315 13.90 -20.21 34.58
N GLN A 316 14.25 -19.86 33.33
CA GLN A 316 13.85 -18.58 32.72
C GLN A 316 12.41 -18.57 32.15
N SER A 317 11.58 -19.55 32.46
CA SER A 317 10.11 -19.39 32.35
C SER A 317 9.54 -18.98 33.70
N PRO A 318 9.55 -17.69 34.06
CA PRO A 318 8.77 -17.23 35.19
C PRO A 318 7.31 -17.54 34.91
N THR A 319 6.68 -18.25 35.82
CA THR A 319 5.23 -18.26 35.98
C THR A 319 4.76 -16.80 35.97
N GLY A 320 4.06 -16.41 34.90
CA GLY A 320 3.41 -15.11 34.78
C GLY A 320 4.18 -14.01 34.04
N ARG A 321 4.55 -14.24 32.78
CA ARG A 321 4.47 -13.23 31.70
C ARG A 321 4.55 -13.96 30.36
N SER A 322 3.51 -13.83 29.53
CA SER A 322 3.51 -14.24 28.13
C SER A 322 4.76 -13.68 27.42
N ARG A 323 5.81 -14.49 27.28
CA ARG A 323 6.90 -14.19 26.35
C ARG A 323 6.34 -14.48 24.97
N SER A 324 6.05 -13.42 24.22
CA SER A 324 5.83 -13.47 22.79
C SER A 324 6.93 -14.32 22.16
N VAL A 325 6.59 -15.41 21.48
CA VAL A 325 7.57 -16.10 20.64
C VAL A 325 7.99 -15.13 19.56
N GLU A 326 9.30 -14.85 19.49
CA GLU A 326 9.87 -13.90 18.56
C GLU A 326 9.76 -14.43 17.12
N TRP A 327 9.48 -13.54 16.17
CA TRP A 327 9.31 -13.90 14.75
C TRP A 327 10.45 -14.72 14.15
N PRO A 328 11.75 -14.50 14.46
CA PRO A 328 12.83 -15.32 13.90
C PRO A 328 12.70 -16.79 14.28
N ALA A 329 12.25 -17.08 15.51
CA ALA A 329 12.02 -18.45 15.96
C ALA A 329 10.85 -19.10 15.21
N LEU A 330 9.78 -18.36 14.92
CA LEU A 330 8.65 -18.84 14.13
C LEU A 330 9.06 -19.20 12.70
N MET A 331 9.99 -18.43 12.12
CA MET A 331 10.51 -18.65 10.77
C MET A 331 11.69 -19.63 10.69
N GLY A 332 12.17 -20.14 11.82
CA GLY A 332 13.36 -20.99 11.87
C GLY A 332 14.64 -20.27 11.40
N VAL A 333 14.75 -18.97 11.72
CA VAL A 333 15.87 -18.08 11.43
C VAL A 333 16.66 -17.81 12.72
N ASP A 334 17.94 -18.17 12.72
CA ASP A 334 18.83 -17.97 13.88
C ASP A 334 19.31 -16.51 13.98
N ASP A 335 19.75 -15.92 12.86
CA ASP A 335 20.24 -14.54 12.79
C ASP A 335 19.56 -13.76 11.63
N PRO A 336 18.62 -12.83 11.94
CA PRO A 336 18.00 -11.98 10.94
C PRO A 336 18.96 -11.07 10.17
N GLU A 337 20.15 -10.75 10.72
CA GLU A 337 21.15 -9.91 10.03
C GLU A 337 21.93 -10.69 8.96
N ALA A 338 21.93 -12.03 9.03
CA ALA A 338 22.61 -12.92 8.09
C ALA A 338 21.62 -13.79 7.30
N LEU A 339 20.40 -13.30 7.10
CA LEU A 339 19.35 -14.00 6.37
C LEU A 339 19.73 -14.11 4.88
N ASP A 340 19.77 -15.35 4.37
CA ASP A 340 19.97 -15.64 2.95
C ASP A 340 18.60 -15.95 2.30
N PRO A 341 18.09 -15.07 1.41
CA PRO A 341 16.80 -15.28 0.75
C PRO A 341 16.75 -16.56 -0.09
N GLY A 342 17.87 -16.95 -0.73
CA GLY A 342 17.94 -18.15 -1.55
C GLY A 342 17.77 -19.42 -0.74
N LEU A 343 18.44 -19.51 0.42
CA LEU A 343 18.25 -20.62 1.36
C LEU A 343 16.85 -20.62 1.95
N LEU A 344 16.30 -19.46 2.28
CA LEU A 344 14.97 -19.32 2.87
C LEU A 344 13.87 -19.81 1.90
N TRP A 345 13.92 -19.37 0.64
CA TRP A 345 12.95 -19.75 -0.40
C TRP A 345 13.19 -21.17 -0.96
N SER A 346 14.40 -21.71 -0.87
CA SER A 346 14.68 -23.11 -1.30
C SER A 346 14.04 -24.17 -0.40
N ARG A 347 13.59 -23.80 0.81
CA ARG A 347 12.95 -24.70 1.77
C ARG A 347 11.50 -25.05 1.40
N GLU A 348 10.98 -24.49 0.32
CA GLU A 348 9.61 -24.71 -0.12
C GLU A 348 9.35 -26.19 -0.48
N ARG A 349 8.34 -26.76 0.18
CA ARG A 349 7.68 -28.02 -0.20
C ARG A 349 6.28 -27.64 -0.68
N ASP A 350 5.71 -28.32 -1.67
CA ASP A 350 4.36 -28.02 -2.22
C ASP A 350 3.26 -27.81 -1.15
N SER A 351 3.39 -28.43 0.03
CA SER A 351 2.47 -28.26 1.16
C SER A 351 2.54 -26.90 1.88
N ALA A 352 3.67 -26.18 1.77
CA ALA A 352 3.95 -24.93 2.49
C ALA A 352 3.63 -23.65 1.69
N MET A 353 3.23 -23.79 0.41
CA MET A 353 2.92 -22.66 -0.46
C MET A 353 1.73 -21.83 0.06
N LEU A 354 1.86 -20.49 0.01
CA LEU A 354 0.91 -19.49 0.52
C LEU A 354 0.51 -19.67 1.99
N ARG A 355 1.48 -20.09 2.82
CA ARG A 355 1.28 -20.26 4.26
C ARG A 355 2.37 -19.55 5.05
N ALA A 356 2.00 -18.83 6.11
CA ALA A 356 2.96 -18.14 6.96
C ALA A 356 2.61 -18.25 8.45
N PRO A 357 3.60 -18.39 9.34
CA PRO A 357 3.36 -18.35 10.78
C PRO A 357 2.93 -16.94 11.20
N ILE A 358 1.88 -16.87 12.03
CA ILE A 358 1.30 -15.60 12.50
C ILE A 358 1.45 -15.40 14.01
N GLY A 359 1.68 -16.48 14.77
CA GLY A 359 1.79 -16.43 16.22
C GLY A 359 1.78 -17.82 16.85
N VAL A 360 1.43 -17.86 18.14
CA VAL A 360 1.43 -19.09 18.94
C VAL A 360 0.09 -19.25 19.65
N ALA A 361 -0.49 -20.45 19.57
CA ALA A 361 -1.74 -20.80 20.24
C ALA A 361 -1.54 -20.99 21.75
N GLU A 362 -2.64 -21.11 22.52
CA GLU A 362 -2.57 -21.26 23.99
C GLU A 362 -1.83 -22.52 24.45
N ASP A 363 -1.77 -23.56 23.62
CA ASP A 363 -1.05 -24.81 23.87
C ASP A 363 0.45 -24.75 23.51
N GLY A 364 0.93 -23.59 23.05
CA GLY A 364 2.31 -23.38 22.64
C GLY A 364 2.62 -23.79 21.19
N THR A 365 1.61 -24.26 20.43
CA THR A 365 1.81 -24.62 19.01
C THR A 365 1.92 -23.38 18.13
N VAL A 366 2.80 -23.44 17.12
CA VAL A 366 2.90 -22.36 16.11
C VAL A 366 1.64 -22.36 15.26
N LEU A 367 0.94 -21.23 15.24
CA LEU A 367 -0.23 -21.02 14.41
C LEU A 367 0.19 -20.40 13.08
N GLU A 368 -0.22 -21.04 11.99
CA GLU A 368 0.06 -20.60 10.62
C GLU A 368 -1.24 -20.21 9.91
N LEU A 369 -1.22 -19.10 9.18
CA LEU A 369 -2.30 -18.71 8.28
C LEU A 369 -2.04 -19.33 6.91
N ASP A 370 -2.98 -20.14 6.44
CA ASP A 370 -2.94 -20.77 5.12
C ASP A 370 -4.03 -20.16 4.23
N ILE A 371 -3.64 -19.31 3.28
CA ILE A 371 -4.58 -18.59 2.40
C ILE A 371 -4.91 -19.37 1.12
N LYS A 372 -4.49 -20.63 0.99
CA LYS A 372 -4.89 -21.47 -0.15
C LYS A 372 -6.39 -21.72 -0.11
N GLU A 373 -6.93 -22.11 -1.25
CA GLU A 373 -8.32 -22.56 -1.32
C GLU A 373 -8.56 -23.85 -0.53
N ALA A 374 -9.81 -24.05 -0.09
CA ALA A 374 -10.20 -25.24 0.66
C ALA A 374 -9.93 -26.55 -0.12
N ALA A 375 -10.00 -26.52 -1.46
CA ALA A 375 -9.66 -27.67 -2.30
C ALA A 375 -8.18 -28.10 -2.19
N ALA A 376 -7.29 -27.13 -1.90
CA ALA A 376 -5.88 -27.35 -1.61
C ALA A 376 -5.60 -27.50 -0.10
N LYS A 377 -6.64 -27.80 0.70
CA LYS A 377 -6.60 -27.93 2.17
C LYS A 377 -6.20 -26.65 2.92
N GLY A 378 -6.35 -25.48 2.30
CA GLY A 378 -6.14 -24.19 2.96
C GLY A 378 -7.38 -23.69 3.71
N MET A 379 -7.26 -22.54 4.36
CA MET A 379 -8.36 -21.91 5.12
C MET A 379 -9.33 -21.11 4.22
N GLY A 380 -9.00 -20.97 2.94
CA GLY A 380 -9.75 -20.25 1.91
C GLY A 380 -9.04 -18.97 1.45
N PRO A 381 -9.34 -18.48 0.23
CA PRO A 381 -8.54 -17.44 -0.43
C PRO A 381 -8.75 -16.03 0.11
N HIS A 382 -9.86 -15.78 0.79
CA HIS A 382 -10.19 -14.44 1.29
C HIS A 382 -10.52 -14.48 2.78
N GLY A 383 -10.20 -13.42 3.50
CA GLY A 383 -10.47 -13.31 4.92
C GLY A 383 -10.69 -11.90 5.42
N LEU A 384 -11.08 -11.83 6.69
CA LEU A 384 -11.45 -10.60 7.40
C LEU A 384 -10.62 -10.47 8.67
N CYS A 385 -10.06 -9.29 8.93
CA CYS A 385 -9.32 -8.97 10.15
C CYS A 385 -9.96 -7.78 10.86
N VAL A 386 -10.49 -7.98 12.07
CA VAL A 386 -11.09 -6.90 12.88
C VAL A 386 -10.35 -6.75 14.19
N GLY A 387 -10.07 -5.51 14.59
CA GLY A 387 -9.42 -5.21 15.86
C GLY A 387 -9.48 -3.74 16.21
N ALA A 388 -9.85 -3.42 17.45
CA ALA A 388 -9.94 -2.05 17.94
C ALA A 388 -8.58 -1.34 17.89
N THR A 389 -8.59 0.00 17.96
CA THR A 389 -7.35 0.79 18.11
C THR A 389 -6.56 0.31 19.32
N GLY A 390 -5.25 0.07 19.15
CA GLY A 390 -4.39 -0.45 20.22
C GLY A 390 -4.43 -1.97 20.42
N SER A 391 -5.31 -2.72 19.74
CA SER A 391 -5.34 -4.19 19.78
C SER A 391 -4.15 -4.87 19.10
N GLY A 392 -3.38 -4.12 18.30
CA GLY A 392 -2.25 -4.63 17.53
C GLY A 392 -2.56 -4.98 16.07
N LYS A 393 -3.71 -4.59 15.51
CA LYS A 393 -4.10 -4.89 14.11
C LYS A 393 -3.01 -4.54 13.08
N SER A 394 -2.51 -3.30 13.07
CA SER A 394 -1.48 -2.88 12.10
C SER A 394 -0.19 -3.66 12.27
N GLU A 395 0.18 -4.00 13.50
CA GLU A 395 1.36 -4.82 13.79
C GLU A 395 1.16 -6.26 13.32
N PHE A 396 -0.04 -6.83 13.52
CA PHE A 396 -0.39 -8.15 12.99
C PHE A 396 -0.30 -8.18 11.45
N LEU A 397 -0.79 -7.15 10.75
CA LEU A 397 -0.68 -7.06 9.29
C LEU A 397 0.78 -7.01 8.83
N ARG A 398 1.66 -6.28 9.54
CA ARG A 398 3.11 -6.28 9.29
C ARG A 398 3.72 -7.65 9.49
N THR A 399 3.41 -8.32 10.60
CA THR A 399 3.88 -9.67 10.92
C THR A 399 3.46 -10.67 9.85
N LEU A 400 2.20 -10.60 9.40
CA LEU A 400 1.68 -11.46 8.34
C LEU A 400 2.40 -11.21 7.01
N VAL A 401 2.50 -9.95 6.59
CA VAL A 401 3.20 -9.61 5.33
C VAL A 401 4.66 -10.04 5.38
N LEU A 402 5.37 -9.75 6.47
CA LEU A 402 6.76 -10.15 6.64
C LEU A 402 6.92 -11.67 6.60
N GLY A 403 6.06 -12.42 7.30
CA GLY A 403 6.04 -13.89 7.25
C GLY A 403 5.81 -14.42 5.84
N MET A 404 4.88 -13.82 5.10
CA MET A 404 4.55 -14.24 3.73
C MET A 404 5.70 -13.98 2.74
N VAL A 405 6.36 -12.82 2.78
CA VAL A 405 7.49 -12.51 1.87
C VAL A 405 8.78 -13.24 2.26
N ALA A 406 8.95 -13.56 3.54
CA ALA A 406 10.06 -14.37 4.00
C ALA A 406 9.86 -15.85 3.59
N ALA A 407 8.64 -16.36 3.64
CA ALA A 407 8.35 -17.74 3.28
C ALA A 407 8.35 -18.02 1.76
N HIS A 408 8.11 -17.01 0.91
CA HIS A 408 7.90 -17.22 -0.54
C HIS A 408 8.70 -16.25 -1.41
N PRO A 409 9.21 -16.68 -2.57
CA PRO A 409 9.84 -15.78 -3.55
C PRO A 409 8.80 -14.92 -4.31
N PRO A 410 9.20 -13.77 -4.88
CA PRO A 410 8.31 -12.91 -5.68
C PRO A 410 7.65 -13.61 -6.88
N GLU A 411 8.29 -14.64 -7.42
CA GLU A 411 7.77 -15.44 -8.54
C GLU A 411 6.51 -16.24 -8.18
N LEU A 412 6.26 -16.46 -6.88
CA LEU A 412 5.09 -17.17 -6.36
C LEU A 412 4.08 -16.25 -5.67
N LEU A 413 4.53 -15.17 -5.04
CA LEU A 413 3.68 -14.26 -4.28
C LEU A 413 3.99 -12.79 -4.58
N ASN A 414 2.96 -12.08 -5.01
CA ASN A 414 2.96 -10.63 -5.13
C ASN A 414 1.94 -10.00 -4.17
N LEU A 415 2.20 -8.77 -3.75
CA LEU A 415 1.41 -8.04 -2.76
C LEU A 415 0.88 -6.71 -3.31
N VAL A 416 -0.37 -6.40 -2.98
CA VAL A 416 -0.94 -5.06 -3.10
C VAL A 416 -1.38 -4.63 -1.70
N LEU A 417 -0.74 -3.58 -1.19
CA LEU A 417 -0.91 -3.10 0.17
C LEU A 417 -1.64 -1.76 0.14
N VAL A 418 -2.82 -1.70 0.76
CA VAL A 418 -3.69 -0.50 0.74
C VAL A 418 -3.95 -0.04 2.16
N ASP A 419 -3.69 1.25 2.44
CA ASP A 419 -3.98 1.92 3.70
C ASP A 419 -4.83 3.17 3.44
N PHE A 420 -6.12 3.11 3.77
CA PHE A 420 -7.07 4.16 3.41
C PHE A 420 -6.82 5.48 4.16
N LYS A 421 -6.55 5.43 5.47
CA LYS A 421 -6.40 6.63 6.32
C LYS A 421 -4.98 7.21 6.38
N GLY A 422 -4.04 6.67 5.60
CA GLY A 422 -2.65 7.15 5.59
C GLY A 422 -1.84 6.69 6.80
N GLY A 423 -2.14 5.50 7.33
CA GLY A 423 -1.32 4.88 8.37
C GLY A 423 0.08 4.51 7.88
N ALA A 424 0.98 4.28 8.83
CA ALA A 424 2.33 3.81 8.57
C ALA A 424 2.42 2.27 8.50
N THR A 425 1.29 1.57 8.35
CA THR A 425 1.21 0.11 8.49
C THR A 425 2.19 -0.59 7.55
N PHE A 426 2.24 -0.17 6.29
CA PHE A 426 3.03 -0.84 5.24
C PHE A 426 4.30 -0.09 4.82
N LEU A 427 4.73 0.90 5.62
CA LEU A 427 5.90 1.74 5.30
C LEU A 427 7.19 0.89 5.20
N GLY A 428 7.98 1.11 4.15
CA GLY A 428 9.26 0.44 3.91
C GLY A 428 9.15 -0.86 3.09
N LEU A 429 7.94 -1.39 2.92
CA LEU A 429 7.68 -2.62 2.15
C LEU A 429 7.78 -2.40 0.64
N GLU A 430 7.65 -1.16 0.16
CA GLU A 430 7.76 -0.80 -1.26
C GLU A 430 9.10 -1.15 -1.91
N LYS A 431 10.12 -1.43 -1.09
CA LYS A 431 11.47 -1.85 -1.52
C LYS A 431 11.55 -3.32 -1.93
N LEU A 432 10.58 -4.14 -1.55
CA LEU A 432 10.56 -5.57 -1.86
C LEU A 432 10.10 -5.82 -3.29
N HIS A 433 10.71 -6.80 -3.95
CA HIS A 433 10.28 -7.23 -5.28
C HIS A 433 8.90 -7.91 -5.28
N HIS A 434 8.42 -8.43 -4.15
CA HIS A 434 7.03 -8.95 -4.02
C HIS A 434 5.98 -7.85 -4.14
N VAL A 435 6.31 -6.61 -3.77
CA VAL A 435 5.32 -5.56 -3.60
C VAL A 435 5.06 -4.87 -4.93
N SER A 436 3.91 -5.21 -5.52
CA SER A 436 3.41 -4.60 -6.74
C SER A 436 3.05 -3.14 -6.53
N ALA A 437 2.37 -2.86 -5.40
CA ALA A 437 1.81 -1.56 -5.06
C ALA A 437 1.73 -1.35 -3.54
N VAL A 438 2.11 -0.15 -3.09
CA VAL A 438 1.76 0.41 -1.78
C VAL A 438 0.92 1.65 -2.04
N ILE A 439 -0.34 1.65 -1.60
CA ILE A 439 -1.31 2.71 -1.83
C ILE A 439 -1.75 3.23 -0.48
N THR A 440 -1.34 4.45 -0.12
CA THR A 440 -1.61 5.05 1.19
C THR A 440 -2.33 6.38 1.03
N ASN A 441 -2.95 6.86 2.10
CA ASN A 441 -3.53 8.22 2.20
C ASN A 441 -4.63 8.49 1.15
N LEU A 442 -5.51 7.51 0.95
CA LEU A 442 -6.59 7.59 -0.02
C LEU A 442 -7.80 8.42 0.45
N ALA A 443 -7.96 8.60 1.77
CA ALA A 443 -9.13 9.24 2.36
C ALA A 443 -9.38 10.67 1.84
N ASP A 444 -8.31 11.43 1.59
CA ASP A 444 -8.41 12.81 1.10
C ASP A 444 -8.29 12.92 -0.43
N GLU A 445 -8.06 11.80 -1.13
CA GLU A 445 -7.76 11.76 -2.57
C GLU A 445 -8.71 10.84 -3.34
N ALA A 446 -9.99 11.21 -3.40
CA ALA A 446 -11.04 10.47 -4.15
C ALA A 446 -10.64 10.04 -5.59
N PRO A 447 -9.90 10.83 -6.39
CA PRO A 447 -9.44 10.39 -7.71
C PRO A 447 -8.52 9.16 -7.66
N LEU A 448 -7.69 9.01 -6.61
CA LEU A 448 -6.81 7.85 -6.44
C LEU A 448 -7.58 6.59 -6.08
N VAL A 449 -8.69 6.71 -5.34
CA VAL A 449 -9.59 5.58 -5.06
C VAL A 449 -10.18 5.06 -6.37
N SER A 450 -10.71 5.94 -7.21
CA SER A 450 -11.25 5.56 -8.54
C SER A 450 -10.19 4.89 -9.42
N ARG A 451 -8.97 5.46 -9.46
CA ARG A 451 -7.81 4.87 -10.13
C ARG A 451 -7.47 3.47 -9.61
N MET A 452 -7.53 3.25 -8.29
CA MET A 452 -7.21 1.96 -7.66
C MET A 452 -8.23 0.89 -8.07
N ARG A 453 -9.50 1.29 -8.12
CA ARG A 453 -10.58 0.43 -8.62
C ARG A 453 -10.29 -0.03 -10.05
N GLU A 454 -9.92 0.89 -10.93
CA GLU A 454 -9.61 0.61 -12.33
C GLU A 454 -8.39 -0.29 -12.48
N ALA A 455 -7.32 -0.03 -11.72
CA ALA A 455 -6.10 -0.83 -11.74
C ALA A 455 -6.31 -2.29 -11.28
N LEU A 456 -7.08 -2.50 -10.20
CA LEU A 456 -7.43 -3.83 -9.71
C LEU A 456 -8.40 -4.55 -10.63
N ALA A 457 -9.39 -3.85 -11.18
CA ALA A 457 -10.28 -4.42 -12.20
C ALA A 457 -9.49 -4.85 -13.45
N GLY A 458 -8.53 -4.02 -13.87
CA GLY A 458 -7.58 -4.32 -14.93
C GLY A 458 -6.76 -5.59 -14.65
N GLU A 459 -6.33 -5.80 -13.40
CA GLU A 459 -5.59 -7.01 -13.02
C GLU A 459 -6.44 -8.27 -13.13
N ILE A 460 -7.72 -8.19 -12.76
CA ILE A 460 -8.67 -9.30 -12.95
C ILE A 460 -8.74 -9.67 -14.43
N THR A 461 -8.93 -8.67 -15.31
CA THR A 461 -9.01 -8.88 -16.77
C THR A 461 -7.70 -9.40 -17.35
N ARG A 462 -6.55 -8.82 -16.98
CA ARG A 462 -5.22 -9.26 -17.43
C ARG A 462 -4.98 -10.73 -17.11
N ARG A 463 -5.29 -11.16 -15.87
CA ARG A 463 -5.14 -12.55 -15.46
C ARG A 463 -6.07 -13.49 -16.22
N GLN A 464 -7.32 -13.09 -16.45
CA GLN A 464 -8.26 -13.87 -17.29
C GLN A 464 -7.73 -14.04 -18.72
N GLU A 465 -7.18 -12.98 -19.32
CA GLU A 465 -6.60 -13.02 -20.65
C GLU A 465 -5.35 -13.90 -20.71
N MET A 466 -4.49 -13.88 -19.70
CA MET A 466 -3.33 -14.78 -19.60
C MET A 466 -3.74 -16.25 -19.56
N LEU A 467 -4.76 -16.60 -18.76
CA LEU A 467 -5.29 -17.98 -18.72
C LEU A 467 -5.92 -18.39 -20.06
N ARG A 468 -6.61 -17.46 -20.73
CA ARG A 468 -7.18 -17.66 -22.07
C ARG A 468 -6.10 -17.90 -23.13
N ALA A 469 -5.07 -17.07 -23.15
CA ALA A 469 -3.96 -17.15 -24.10
C ALA A 469 -3.13 -18.43 -23.91
N ALA A 470 -3.03 -18.95 -22.68
CA ALA A 470 -2.31 -20.19 -22.36
C ALA A 470 -3.08 -21.49 -22.70
N GLY A 471 -4.12 -21.41 -23.55
CA GLY A 471 -4.92 -22.57 -23.96
C GLY A 471 -6.30 -22.67 -23.29
N ASN A 472 -6.89 -21.53 -22.93
CA ASN A 472 -8.20 -21.45 -22.28
C ASN A 472 -8.28 -22.21 -20.94
N LEU A 473 -7.23 -22.07 -20.13
CA LEU A 473 -7.12 -22.67 -18.81
C LEU A 473 -8.15 -22.04 -17.86
N THR A 474 -8.65 -22.83 -16.91
CA THR A 474 -9.75 -22.40 -16.03
C THR A 474 -9.28 -21.72 -14.75
N ASN A 475 -8.06 -22.04 -14.30
CA ASN A 475 -7.51 -21.56 -13.04
C ASN A 475 -5.97 -21.48 -13.05
N ILE A 476 -5.42 -20.79 -12.04
CA ILE A 476 -3.99 -20.56 -11.87
C ILE A 476 -3.18 -21.84 -11.62
N ALA A 477 -3.77 -22.87 -11.00
CA ALA A 477 -3.09 -24.13 -10.76
C ALA A 477 -2.85 -24.90 -12.06
N GLU A 478 -3.82 -24.90 -12.98
CA GLU A 478 -3.66 -25.42 -14.35
C GLU A 478 -2.58 -24.65 -15.12
N TYR A 479 -2.53 -23.33 -14.95
CA TYR A 479 -1.50 -22.48 -15.57
C TYR A 479 -0.09 -22.80 -15.06
N ALA A 480 0.08 -22.93 -13.73
CA ALA A 480 1.34 -23.31 -13.13
C ALA A 480 1.79 -24.70 -13.61
N ALA A 481 0.88 -25.68 -13.65
CA ALA A 481 1.16 -27.02 -14.16
C ALA A 481 1.52 -27.03 -15.65
N ALA A 482 0.83 -26.23 -16.47
CA ALA A 482 1.12 -26.08 -17.90
C ALA A 482 2.49 -25.43 -18.13
N ARG A 483 2.82 -24.37 -17.38
CA ARG A 483 4.13 -23.70 -17.41
C ARG A 483 5.26 -24.67 -17.09
N SER A 484 5.12 -25.49 -16.04
CA SER A 484 6.15 -26.47 -15.65
C SER A 484 6.33 -27.59 -16.67
N ARG A 485 5.32 -27.92 -17.48
CA ARG A 485 5.37 -28.99 -18.50
C ARG A 485 5.88 -28.52 -19.86
N ALA A 486 5.36 -27.40 -20.35
CA ALA A 486 5.57 -26.95 -21.72
C ALA A 486 6.66 -25.86 -21.83
N GLY A 487 6.98 -25.16 -20.74
CA GLY A 487 7.81 -23.95 -20.77
C GLY A 487 7.16 -22.80 -21.57
N GLY A 488 7.73 -21.60 -21.49
CA GLY A 488 7.36 -20.50 -22.38
C GLY A 488 6.21 -19.57 -21.94
N PHE A 489 5.55 -19.82 -20.81
CA PHE A 489 4.60 -18.86 -20.22
C PHE A 489 5.27 -18.01 -19.14
N PRO A 490 4.99 -16.68 -19.06
CA PRO A 490 5.51 -15.83 -17.99
C PRO A 490 4.98 -16.30 -16.61
N PRO A 491 5.75 -16.11 -15.53
CA PRO A 491 5.27 -16.44 -14.18
C PRO A 491 3.99 -15.67 -13.86
N LEU A 492 3.06 -16.35 -13.20
CA LEU A 492 1.80 -15.78 -12.72
C LEU A 492 1.68 -16.04 -11.21
N PRO A 493 2.34 -15.21 -10.37
CA PRO A 493 2.29 -15.36 -8.92
C PRO A 493 0.89 -15.12 -8.36
N ALA A 494 0.59 -15.72 -7.21
CA ALA A 494 -0.59 -15.38 -6.43
C ALA A 494 -0.51 -13.90 -6.01
N LEU A 495 -1.62 -13.18 -6.09
CA LEU A 495 -1.71 -11.78 -5.70
C LEU A 495 -2.46 -11.67 -4.38
N PHE A 496 -1.79 -11.26 -3.32
CA PHE A 496 -2.42 -11.03 -2.03
C PHE A 496 -2.68 -9.53 -1.85
N VAL A 497 -3.97 -9.17 -1.85
CA VAL A 497 -4.45 -7.80 -1.70
C VAL A 497 -4.87 -7.58 -0.25
N LEU A 498 -4.15 -6.70 0.46
CA LEU A 498 -4.44 -6.33 1.84
C LEU A 498 -5.00 -4.92 1.86
N VAL A 499 -6.21 -4.75 2.39
CA VAL A 499 -6.89 -3.46 2.48
C VAL A 499 -7.14 -3.12 3.94
N ASP A 500 -6.39 -2.16 4.47
CA ASP A 500 -6.60 -1.63 5.81
C ASP A 500 -7.63 -0.49 5.82
N GLU A 501 -8.43 -0.45 6.89
CA GLU A 501 -9.58 0.43 7.07
C GLU A 501 -10.63 0.33 5.94
N PHE A 502 -10.91 -0.89 5.45
CA PHE A 502 -11.82 -1.10 4.31
C PHE A 502 -13.26 -0.59 4.58
N SER A 503 -13.72 -0.60 5.84
CA SER A 503 -15.06 -0.15 6.19
C SER A 503 -15.23 1.35 5.95
N GLU A 504 -14.18 2.14 6.14
CA GLU A 504 -14.17 3.57 5.85
C GLU A 504 -14.03 3.84 4.35
N LEU A 505 -13.27 3.01 3.65
CA LEU A 505 -13.24 3.06 2.19
C LEU A 505 -14.65 2.87 1.61
N LEU A 506 -15.41 1.88 2.09
CA LEU A 506 -16.79 1.63 1.64
C LEU A 506 -17.80 2.66 2.14
N SER A 507 -17.49 3.39 3.23
CA SER A 507 -18.35 4.45 3.75
C SER A 507 -18.35 5.66 2.81
N GLN A 508 -17.15 6.02 2.32
CA GLN A 508 -16.93 7.14 1.42
C GLN A 508 -17.13 6.78 -0.06
N HIS A 509 -16.80 5.54 -0.44
CA HIS A 509 -16.87 5.01 -1.82
C HIS A 509 -17.62 3.68 -1.90
N PRO A 510 -18.97 3.69 -1.82
CA PRO A 510 -19.78 2.47 -1.83
C PRO A 510 -19.62 1.61 -3.10
N GLU A 511 -19.29 2.23 -4.24
CA GLU A 511 -19.09 1.56 -5.53
C GLU A 511 -17.95 0.52 -5.53
N PHE A 512 -17.07 0.54 -4.53
CA PHE A 512 -15.98 -0.43 -4.41
C PHE A 512 -16.45 -1.84 -4.03
N VAL A 513 -17.66 -1.96 -3.46
CA VAL A 513 -18.20 -3.26 -3.03
C VAL A 513 -18.26 -4.25 -4.19
N ASP A 514 -18.62 -3.79 -5.39
CA ASP A 514 -18.75 -4.62 -6.59
C ASP A 514 -17.40 -5.22 -7.00
N LEU A 515 -16.30 -4.47 -6.83
CA LEU A 515 -14.96 -4.97 -7.10
C LEU A 515 -14.57 -6.06 -6.10
N PHE A 516 -14.82 -5.87 -4.81
CA PHE A 516 -14.54 -6.89 -3.81
C PHE A 516 -15.39 -8.15 -4.01
N VAL A 517 -16.66 -8.00 -4.43
CA VAL A 517 -17.52 -9.15 -4.76
C VAL A 517 -16.98 -9.86 -6.00
N ALA A 518 -16.53 -9.12 -7.02
CA ALA A 518 -15.90 -9.71 -8.20
C ALA A 518 -14.63 -10.49 -7.84
N ILE A 519 -13.78 -9.96 -6.94
CA ILE A 519 -12.61 -10.66 -6.39
C ILE A 519 -13.05 -11.89 -5.58
N GLY A 520 -14.08 -11.80 -4.74
CA GLY A 520 -14.59 -12.95 -3.99
C GLY A 520 -15.09 -14.09 -4.88
N ARG A 521 -15.67 -13.76 -6.05
CA ARG A 521 -16.18 -14.73 -7.02
C ARG A 521 -15.11 -15.32 -7.93
N LEU A 522 -14.21 -14.47 -8.45
CA LEU A 522 -13.22 -14.84 -9.48
C LEU A 522 -11.81 -15.03 -8.94
N GLY A 523 -11.51 -14.49 -7.77
CA GLY A 523 -10.16 -14.43 -7.20
C GLY A 523 -9.56 -15.81 -6.98
N ARG A 524 -10.37 -16.79 -6.55
CA ARG A 524 -9.94 -18.18 -6.40
C ARG A 524 -9.30 -18.74 -7.68
N SER A 525 -9.96 -18.61 -8.83
CA SER A 525 -9.41 -19.15 -10.09
C SER A 525 -8.26 -18.31 -10.64
N LEU A 526 -8.24 -17.00 -10.36
CA LEU A 526 -7.19 -16.08 -10.81
C LEU A 526 -5.99 -16.00 -9.86
N GLY A 527 -6.01 -16.72 -8.74
CA GLY A 527 -5.00 -16.62 -7.68
C GLY A 527 -4.91 -15.23 -7.05
N ILE A 528 -6.04 -14.53 -6.92
CA ILE A 528 -6.15 -13.25 -6.20
C ILE A 528 -6.76 -13.56 -4.82
N HIS A 529 -6.02 -13.26 -3.77
CA HIS A 529 -6.38 -13.44 -2.36
C HIS A 529 -6.67 -12.08 -1.75
N LEU A 530 -7.67 -11.98 -0.86
CA LEU A 530 -8.12 -10.69 -0.32
C LEU A 530 -8.19 -10.76 1.21
N LEU A 531 -7.49 -9.84 1.89
CA LEU A 531 -7.62 -9.65 3.33
C LEU A 531 -8.15 -8.23 3.59
N LEU A 532 -9.39 -8.16 4.08
CA LEU A 532 -10.02 -6.90 4.48
C LEU A 532 -9.78 -6.67 5.97
N ALA A 533 -9.22 -5.52 6.34
CA ALA A 533 -8.92 -5.17 7.73
C ALA A 533 -9.65 -3.88 8.14
N SER A 534 -10.19 -3.84 9.37
CA SER A 534 -10.88 -2.65 9.88
C SER A 534 -10.84 -2.57 11.41
N GLN A 535 -10.94 -1.35 11.94
CA GLN A 535 -11.07 -1.12 13.38
C GLN A 535 -12.45 -1.49 13.94
N ARG A 536 -13.49 -1.34 13.11
CA ARG A 536 -14.89 -1.63 13.45
C ARG A 536 -15.58 -2.28 12.27
N LEU A 537 -16.62 -3.06 12.53
CA LEU A 537 -17.40 -3.71 11.50
C LEU A 537 -18.82 -3.14 11.47
N ASP A 538 -19.26 -2.72 10.29
CA ASP A 538 -20.66 -2.40 10.02
C ASP A 538 -21.25 -3.53 9.16
N GLU A 539 -22.10 -4.38 9.75
CA GLU A 539 -22.70 -5.55 9.09
C GLU A 539 -23.43 -5.18 7.78
N GLY A 540 -24.01 -3.98 7.70
CA GLY A 540 -24.69 -3.52 6.48
C GLY A 540 -23.77 -3.41 5.27
N ARG A 541 -22.46 -3.22 5.50
CA ARG A 541 -21.43 -2.99 4.47
C ARG A 541 -20.81 -4.28 3.93
N LEU A 542 -21.01 -5.42 4.59
CA LEU A 542 -20.48 -6.72 4.17
C LEU A 542 -21.43 -7.51 3.27
N ARG A 543 -22.63 -6.99 2.99
CA ARG A 543 -23.65 -7.68 2.18
C ARG A 543 -23.07 -8.15 0.84
N GLY A 544 -23.13 -9.46 0.60
CA GLY A 544 -22.61 -10.11 -0.61
C GLY A 544 -21.13 -10.52 -0.54
N LEU A 545 -20.36 -10.03 0.45
CA LEU A 545 -18.96 -10.42 0.67
C LEU A 545 -18.80 -11.53 1.71
N GLU A 546 -19.71 -11.60 2.69
CA GLU A 546 -19.61 -12.53 3.84
C GLU A 546 -19.41 -13.99 3.45
N THR A 547 -20.03 -14.42 2.35
CA THR A 547 -19.95 -15.79 1.81
C THR A 547 -18.61 -16.12 1.18
N HIS A 548 -17.82 -15.11 0.82
CA HIS A 548 -16.50 -15.26 0.19
C HIS A 548 -15.36 -15.20 1.22
N LEU A 549 -15.59 -14.58 2.38
CA LEU A 549 -14.60 -14.42 3.46
C LEU A 549 -14.53 -15.70 4.31
N SER A 550 -13.57 -16.56 3.99
CA SER A 550 -13.47 -17.93 4.51
C SER A 550 -12.86 -18.03 5.91
N TYR A 551 -11.80 -17.25 6.17
CA TYR A 551 -11.17 -17.16 7.49
C TYR A 551 -11.37 -15.78 8.11
N ARG A 552 -11.46 -15.73 9.44
CA ARG A 552 -11.71 -14.49 10.19
C ARG A 552 -10.77 -14.39 11.36
N ILE A 553 -10.01 -13.31 11.40
CA ILE A 553 -9.08 -12.97 12.47
C ILE A 553 -9.72 -11.84 13.28
N CYS A 554 -9.89 -12.05 14.58
CA CYS A 554 -10.52 -11.08 15.46
C CYS A 554 -9.59 -10.81 16.64
N LEU A 555 -8.94 -9.65 16.63
CA LEU A 555 -8.23 -9.13 17.78
C LEU A 555 -9.23 -8.51 18.76
N LYS A 556 -8.75 -7.98 19.89
CA LYS A 556 -9.60 -7.31 20.87
C LYS A 556 -10.52 -6.27 20.22
N THR A 557 -11.84 -6.44 20.37
CA THR A 557 -12.87 -5.54 19.81
C THR A 557 -13.35 -4.50 20.82
N PHE A 558 -14.02 -3.44 20.35
CA PHE A 558 -14.63 -2.43 21.24
C PHE A 558 -15.88 -2.94 21.95
N SER A 559 -16.63 -3.83 21.30
CA SER A 559 -17.90 -4.34 21.80
C SER A 559 -18.04 -5.85 21.58
N ALA A 560 -18.91 -6.47 22.36
CA ALA A 560 -19.31 -7.87 22.18
C ALA A 560 -20.11 -8.08 20.87
N SER A 561 -20.80 -7.06 20.36
CA SER A 561 -21.47 -7.12 19.05
C SER A 561 -20.48 -7.23 17.89
N ASP A 562 -19.39 -6.45 17.91
CA ASP A 562 -18.35 -6.54 16.87
C ASP A 562 -17.74 -7.95 16.81
N SER A 563 -17.48 -8.55 17.98
CA SER A 563 -16.97 -9.92 18.08
C SER A 563 -17.98 -10.93 17.51
N ARG A 564 -19.28 -10.78 17.81
CA ARG A 564 -20.32 -11.66 17.26
C ARG A 564 -20.46 -11.53 15.75
N ALA A 565 -20.37 -10.32 15.21
CA ALA A 565 -20.47 -10.09 13.77
C ALA A 565 -19.34 -10.81 12.99
N VAL A 566 -18.14 -10.89 13.57
CA VAL A 566 -16.98 -11.55 12.96
C VAL A 566 -16.94 -13.05 13.30
N LEU A 567 -16.97 -13.42 14.57
CA LEU A 567 -16.73 -14.78 15.04
C LEU A 567 -18.01 -15.59 15.26
N GLY A 568 -19.16 -14.94 15.42
CA GLY A 568 -20.40 -15.54 15.92
C GLY A 568 -20.50 -15.63 17.44
N VAL A 569 -19.42 -15.33 18.16
CA VAL A 569 -19.31 -15.39 19.64
C VAL A 569 -18.71 -14.08 20.19
N PRO A 570 -18.96 -13.69 21.46
CA PRO A 570 -18.48 -12.43 22.03
C PRO A 570 -17.02 -12.47 22.52
N ASP A 571 -16.33 -13.60 22.39
CA ASP A 571 -15.07 -13.90 23.09
C ASP A 571 -13.92 -12.91 22.79
N ALA A 572 -13.85 -12.34 21.59
CA ALA A 572 -12.80 -11.38 21.24
C ALA A 572 -12.89 -10.07 22.05
N TYR A 573 -14.08 -9.71 22.54
CA TYR A 573 -14.24 -8.56 23.44
C TYR A 573 -13.54 -8.77 24.80
N HIS A 574 -13.47 -10.03 25.25
CA HIS A 574 -12.87 -10.42 26.53
C HIS A 574 -11.36 -10.67 26.44
N LEU A 575 -10.76 -10.55 25.25
CA LEU A 575 -9.31 -10.67 25.09
C LEU A 575 -8.56 -9.66 25.98
N PRO A 576 -7.36 -10.01 26.49
CA PRO A 576 -6.56 -9.10 27.29
C PRO A 576 -6.20 -7.85 26.49
N SER A 577 -5.94 -6.73 27.19
CA SER A 577 -5.58 -5.46 26.55
C SER A 577 -4.15 -5.44 25.98
N GLN A 578 -3.39 -6.52 26.13
CA GLN A 578 -2.09 -6.69 25.52
C GLN A 578 -2.25 -6.80 23.98
N PRO A 579 -1.54 -5.99 23.18
CA PRO A 579 -1.61 -6.08 21.72
C PRO A 579 -1.20 -7.46 21.21
N GLY A 580 -1.85 -7.91 20.13
CA GLY A 580 -1.55 -9.18 19.46
C GLY A 580 -2.34 -10.39 19.95
N ALA A 581 -3.08 -10.28 21.07
CA ALA A 581 -4.02 -11.33 21.46
C ALA A 581 -5.20 -11.37 20.47
N ALA A 582 -5.48 -12.55 19.90
CA ALA A 582 -6.45 -12.70 18.82
C ALA A 582 -7.10 -14.09 18.79
N TYR A 583 -8.24 -14.18 18.11
CA TYR A 583 -8.86 -15.44 17.69
C TYR A 583 -8.76 -15.59 16.17
N LEU A 584 -8.48 -16.80 15.71
CA LEU A 584 -8.63 -17.21 14.31
C LEU A 584 -9.84 -18.14 14.22
N LYS A 585 -10.79 -17.82 13.35
CA LYS A 585 -11.89 -18.69 12.96
C LYS A 585 -11.71 -19.13 11.52
N THR A 586 -11.63 -20.43 11.30
CA THR A 586 -11.51 -21.01 9.95
C THR A 586 -12.90 -21.35 9.36
N ALA A 587 -12.94 -21.74 8.09
CA ALA A 587 -14.18 -22.12 7.41
C ALA A 587 -14.88 -23.35 8.03
N SER A 588 -14.14 -24.21 8.75
CA SER A 588 -14.71 -25.36 9.49
C SER A 588 -15.48 -24.92 10.74
N GLY A 589 -15.35 -23.66 11.15
CA GLY A 589 -15.93 -23.12 12.38
C GLY A 589 -15.04 -23.31 13.61
N GLU A 590 -13.87 -23.90 13.48
CA GLU A 590 -12.87 -24.00 14.56
C GLU A 590 -12.39 -22.60 14.96
N LEU A 591 -12.43 -22.32 16.28
CA LEU A 591 -11.88 -21.10 16.88
C LEU A 591 -10.61 -21.43 17.64
N THR A 592 -9.50 -20.79 17.27
CA THR A 592 -8.21 -20.96 17.92
C THR A 592 -7.76 -19.61 18.48
N ARG A 593 -7.53 -19.54 19.80
CA ARG A 593 -6.93 -18.36 20.43
C ARG A 593 -5.42 -18.39 20.28
N PHE A 594 -4.83 -17.26 19.95
CA PHE A 594 -3.39 -17.14 19.77
C PHE A 594 -2.87 -15.75 20.15
N GLN A 595 -1.55 -15.69 20.32
CA GLN A 595 -0.80 -14.46 20.49
C GLN A 595 0.05 -14.23 19.24
N ALA A 596 -0.21 -13.12 18.53
CA ALA A 596 0.56 -12.72 17.37
C ALA A 596 1.99 -12.31 17.72
N SER A 597 2.93 -12.57 16.81
CA SER A 597 4.32 -12.12 16.95
C SER A 597 4.46 -10.61 16.67
N PHE A 598 5.52 -10.02 17.23
CA PHE A 598 5.89 -8.62 17.10
C PHE A 598 7.14 -8.47 16.22
N VAL A 599 7.14 -7.55 15.25
CA VAL A 599 8.23 -7.36 14.27
C VAL A 599 8.78 -5.92 14.23
N SER A 600 8.07 -4.97 14.83
CA SER A 600 8.51 -3.57 14.90
C SER A 600 9.50 -3.27 16.03
N GLY A 601 9.83 -4.27 16.85
CA GLY A 601 10.76 -4.15 17.98
C GLY A 601 12.21 -4.47 17.63
N ALA A 602 13.11 -4.10 18.54
CA ALA A 602 14.47 -4.62 18.55
C ALA A 602 14.46 -6.15 18.72
N PHE A 603 15.49 -6.81 18.19
CA PHE A 603 15.68 -8.25 18.33
C PHE A 603 17.10 -8.54 18.85
N THR A 604 17.27 -9.71 19.44
CA THR A 604 18.59 -10.16 19.88
C THR A 604 19.03 -11.33 19.00
N PRO A 605 20.02 -11.14 18.11
CA PRO A 605 20.46 -12.21 17.21
C PRO A 605 21.00 -13.39 18.02
N ARG A 606 20.56 -14.61 17.69
CA ARG A 606 21.15 -15.83 18.24
C ARG A 606 22.43 -16.15 17.47
N ARG A 607 23.52 -15.46 17.82
CA ARG A 607 24.84 -15.81 17.29
C ARG A 607 25.25 -17.17 17.83
N ARG A 608 25.29 -18.19 16.96
CA ARG A 608 26.10 -19.38 17.24
C ARG A 608 27.55 -18.90 17.33
N GLY A 609 28.16 -19.00 18.51
CA GLY A 609 29.56 -18.64 18.68
C GLY A 609 30.40 -19.34 17.61
N SER A 610 31.12 -18.58 16.79
CA SER A 610 32.00 -19.11 15.73
C SER A 610 33.30 -19.72 16.26
N GLY A 611 33.45 -19.82 17.59
CA GLY A 611 34.53 -20.59 18.19
C GLY A 611 34.26 -22.07 17.99
N ALA A 612 35.21 -22.80 17.38
CA ALA A 612 35.20 -24.25 17.37
C ALA A 612 34.85 -24.77 18.76
N ALA A 613 33.73 -25.49 18.89
CA ALA A 613 33.30 -26.05 20.15
C ALA A 613 34.42 -26.98 20.65
N ALA A 614 35.20 -26.50 21.62
CA ALA A 614 36.18 -27.35 22.28
C ALA A 614 35.38 -28.38 23.08
N VAL A 615 35.46 -29.64 22.66
CA VAL A 615 34.90 -30.75 23.43
C VAL A 615 35.64 -30.77 24.77
N ARG A 616 34.94 -30.41 25.85
CA ARG A 616 35.48 -30.47 27.22
C ARG A 616 34.78 -31.58 27.98
N ARG A 617 35.50 -32.15 28.95
CA ARG A 617 34.93 -33.15 29.85
C ARG A 617 33.96 -32.45 30.79
N PHE A 618 32.68 -32.83 30.76
CA PHE A 618 31.68 -32.35 31.71
C PHE A 618 32.00 -32.93 33.09
N ALA A 619 32.63 -32.14 33.96
CA ALA A 619 33.12 -32.51 35.29
C ALA A 619 32.71 -31.44 36.31
N ARG A 620 32.63 -31.83 37.59
CA ARG A 620 32.24 -30.94 38.69
C ARG A 620 33.27 -29.84 39.01
N ALA A 621 34.57 -30.16 38.92
CA ALA A 621 35.66 -29.25 39.28
C ALA A 621 35.72 -28.03 38.34
N ASP A 622 35.80 -26.84 38.94
CA ASP A 622 35.66 -25.54 38.29
C ASP A 622 36.71 -25.31 37.19
N GLN A 623 36.28 -25.17 35.94
CA GLN A 623 37.07 -24.54 34.90
C GLN A 623 36.37 -23.24 34.53
N THR A 624 36.89 -22.14 35.07
CA THR A 624 36.44 -20.76 34.82
C THR A 624 35.96 -20.59 33.38
N VAL A 625 34.64 -20.51 33.21
CA VAL A 625 33.99 -20.19 31.95
C VAL A 625 34.22 -18.70 31.71
N ALA A 626 34.96 -18.34 30.67
CA ALA A 626 34.94 -16.96 30.19
C ALA A 626 33.48 -16.62 29.86
N PRO A 627 32.91 -15.53 30.39
CA PRO A 627 31.49 -15.22 30.19
C PRO A 627 31.19 -15.23 28.70
N ALA A 628 30.14 -15.95 28.31
CA ALA A 628 29.63 -15.89 26.94
C ALA A 628 29.38 -14.42 26.61
N ALA A 629 29.94 -13.95 25.49
CA ALA A 629 29.71 -12.57 25.06
C ALA A 629 28.19 -12.33 25.01
N GLU A 630 27.70 -11.38 25.82
CA GLU A 630 26.31 -10.97 25.80
C GLU A 630 25.93 -10.65 24.35
N SER A 631 24.92 -11.34 23.83
CA SER A 631 24.41 -11.04 22.50
C SER A 631 23.76 -9.66 22.57
N ALA A 632 24.44 -8.66 22.00
CA ALA A 632 23.94 -7.29 22.00
C ALA A 632 22.60 -7.25 21.25
N THR A 633 21.58 -6.67 21.88
CA THR A 633 20.29 -6.38 21.24
C THR A 633 20.53 -5.39 20.11
N SER A 634 20.05 -5.72 18.91
CA SER A 634 20.19 -4.85 17.75
C SER A 634 19.36 -3.58 17.95
N ALA A 635 19.93 -2.41 17.68
CA ALA A 635 19.22 -1.14 17.77
C ALA A 635 18.19 -0.97 16.64
N ARG A 636 18.31 -1.74 15.55
CA ARG A 636 17.43 -1.67 14.39
C ARG A 636 16.21 -2.57 14.59
N PRO A 637 14.99 -2.13 14.22
CA PRO A 637 13.81 -2.98 14.25
C PRO A 637 13.99 -4.25 13.40
N LEU A 638 13.40 -5.36 13.85
CA LEU A 638 13.47 -6.63 13.15
C LEU A 638 12.92 -6.54 11.72
N LEU A 639 11.74 -5.91 11.55
CA LEU A 639 11.12 -5.68 10.25
C LEU A 639 12.11 -5.00 9.29
N GLU A 640 12.72 -3.89 9.70
CA GLU A 640 13.64 -3.14 8.85
C GLU A 640 14.91 -3.95 8.50
N THR A 641 15.37 -4.76 9.43
CA THR A 641 16.53 -5.65 9.24
C THR A 641 16.23 -6.72 8.21
N VAL A 642 15.11 -7.43 8.35
CA VAL A 642 14.70 -8.47 7.39
C VAL A 642 14.39 -7.87 6.01
N LEU A 643 13.73 -6.72 5.96
CA LEU A 643 13.47 -6.02 4.69
C LEU A 643 14.75 -5.62 3.96
N ALA A 644 15.79 -5.20 4.70
CA ALA A 644 17.08 -4.87 4.10
C ALA A 644 17.76 -6.10 3.48
N GLN A 645 17.57 -7.30 4.03
CA GLN A 645 18.11 -8.55 3.48
C GLN A 645 17.29 -9.07 2.28
N LEU A 646 15.97 -8.85 2.28
CA LEU A 646 15.10 -9.32 1.19
C LEU A 646 15.04 -8.35 0.00
N ALA A 647 15.31 -7.06 0.19
CA ALA A 647 15.20 -6.05 -0.85
C ALA A 647 16.16 -6.31 -2.03
N GLY A 648 15.67 -6.17 -3.25
CA GLY A 648 16.46 -6.38 -4.47
C GLY A 648 16.61 -7.83 -4.94
N HIS A 649 16.10 -8.81 -4.19
CA HIS A 649 16.17 -10.24 -4.55
C HIS A 649 14.90 -10.73 -5.28
N GLY A 650 15.07 -11.65 -6.23
CA GLY A 650 13.99 -12.23 -7.06
C GLY A 650 13.58 -11.36 -8.25
N GLU A 651 12.64 -11.83 -9.08
CA GLU A 651 12.09 -11.03 -10.20
C GLU A 651 11.11 -9.97 -9.66
N PRO A 652 11.22 -8.69 -10.06
CA PRO A 652 10.29 -7.65 -9.62
C PRO A 652 8.83 -7.96 -10.00
N ALA A 653 7.92 -7.76 -9.05
CA ALA A 653 6.49 -7.91 -9.26
C ALA A 653 6.00 -7.04 -10.42
N HIS A 654 5.09 -7.60 -11.21
CA HIS A 654 4.30 -6.83 -12.17
C HIS A 654 3.62 -5.65 -11.47
N ARG A 655 3.78 -4.44 -12.02
CA ARG A 655 3.28 -3.19 -11.42
C ARG A 655 1.79 -3.01 -11.74
N VAL A 656 0.92 -3.47 -10.84
CA VAL A 656 -0.53 -3.25 -10.90
C VAL A 656 -0.86 -1.77 -10.72
N TRP A 657 -0.10 -1.10 -9.86
CA TRP A 657 -0.23 0.34 -9.61
C TRP A 657 1.01 1.07 -10.10
N LEU A 658 0.81 1.95 -11.08
CA LEU A 658 1.79 2.98 -11.40
C LEU A 658 1.48 4.21 -10.55
N ALA A 659 2.54 4.88 -10.09
CA ALA A 659 2.42 6.16 -9.42
C ALA A 659 1.50 7.09 -10.25
N PRO A 660 0.64 7.89 -9.61
CA PRO A 660 -0.14 8.90 -10.32
C PRO A 660 0.75 9.80 -11.17
N LEU A 661 0.19 10.39 -12.23
CA LEU A 661 0.96 11.34 -13.05
C LEU A 661 1.45 12.49 -12.17
N GLY A 662 2.78 12.57 -12.02
CA GLY A 662 3.51 13.59 -11.27
C GLY A 662 3.89 14.78 -12.17
N GLU A 663 5.12 15.25 -12.13
CA GLU A 663 5.51 16.36 -13.01
C GLU A 663 5.36 16.01 -14.50
N SER A 664 5.09 17.03 -15.32
CA SER A 664 5.03 16.86 -16.77
C SER A 664 6.36 16.32 -17.31
N PRO A 665 6.34 15.30 -18.19
CA PRO A 665 7.56 14.73 -18.76
C PRO A 665 8.28 15.76 -19.64
N ARG A 666 9.57 15.57 -19.90
CA ARG A 666 10.28 16.40 -20.88
C ARG A 666 10.00 15.89 -22.28
N LEU A 667 9.80 16.79 -23.24
CA LEU A 667 9.57 16.40 -24.63
C LEU A 667 10.72 15.53 -25.18
N ALA A 668 11.96 15.82 -24.78
CA ALA A 668 13.16 15.06 -25.17
C ALA A 668 13.05 13.56 -24.88
N ASP A 669 12.38 13.19 -23.77
CA ASP A 669 12.26 11.81 -23.31
C ASP A 669 11.17 11.04 -24.08
N LEU A 670 10.29 11.75 -24.80
CA LEU A 670 9.17 11.17 -25.55
C LEU A 670 9.45 11.02 -27.05
N LEU A 671 10.43 11.76 -27.58
CA LEU A 671 10.72 11.77 -29.01
C LEU A 671 11.32 10.43 -29.46
N PRO A 672 10.87 9.87 -30.59
CA PRO A 672 11.42 8.63 -31.11
C PRO A 672 12.87 8.82 -31.59
N ALA A 673 13.66 7.74 -31.54
CA ALA A 673 15.05 7.75 -32.02
C ALA A 673 15.14 7.98 -33.54
N GLU A 674 14.18 7.44 -34.30
CA GLU A 674 14.02 7.70 -35.73
C GLU A 674 12.78 8.56 -35.97
N PRO A 675 12.91 9.71 -36.66
CA PRO A 675 11.77 10.56 -36.97
C PRO A 675 10.81 9.87 -37.95
N SER A 676 9.52 9.93 -37.65
CA SER A 676 8.45 9.50 -38.57
C SER A 676 8.47 10.37 -39.83
N ARG A 677 8.17 9.77 -41.00
CA ARG A 677 7.90 10.53 -42.24
C ARG A 677 6.49 11.11 -42.29
N HIS A 678 5.64 10.71 -41.36
CA HIS A 678 4.28 11.21 -41.21
C HIS A 678 4.25 12.32 -40.15
N LEU A 679 3.30 13.26 -40.25
CA LEU A 679 3.06 14.35 -39.29
C LEU A 679 2.50 13.83 -37.94
N THR A 680 3.08 12.75 -37.41
CA THR A 680 2.70 12.12 -36.15
C THR A 680 3.75 12.42 -35.10
N VAL A 681 3.37 13.13 -34.03
CA VAL A 681 4.32 13.59 -33.01
C VAL A 681 3.82 13.29 -31.58
N PRO A 682 4.70 12.83 -30.67
CA PRO A 682 4.37 12.69 -29.25
C PRO A 682 4.40 14.06 -28.57
N VAL A 683 3.39 14.35 -27.76
CA VAL A 683 3.22 15.65 -27.08
C VAL A 683 2.99 15.52 -25.58
N GLY A 684 2.90 14.31 -25.06
CA GLY A 684 2.66 14.05 -23.64
C GLY A 684 2.50 12.56 -23.36
N VAL A 685 1.93 12.26 -22.19
CA VAL A 685 1.61 10.90 -21.76
C VAL A 685 0.15 10.79 -21.37
N VAL A 686 -0.44 9.64 -21.64
CA VAL A 686 -1.79 9.23 -21.22
C VAL A 686 -1.64 8.19 -20.12
N ASP A 687 -2.39 8.36 -19.04
CA ASP A 687 -2.44 7.38 -17.97
C ASP A 687 -3.57 6.38 -18.20
N CYS A 688 -3.20 5.10 -18.28
CA CYS A 688 -4.11 4.00 -18.58
C CYS A 688 -4.10 3.02 -17.39
N PRO A 689 -4.77 3.37 -16.26
CA PRO A 689 -4.71 2.59 -15.02
C PRO A 689 -5.32 1.20 -15.18
N PHE A 690 -6.39 1.05 -15.97
CA PHE A 690 -7.00 -0.26 -16.27
C PHE A 690 -6.02 -1.19 -17.02
N GLU A 691 -5.31 -0.67 -18.01
CA GLU A 691 -4.28 -1.41 -18.74
C GLU A 691 -2.92 -1.47 -18.01
N GLN A 692 -2.83 -0.83 -16.84
CA GLN A 692 -1.65 -0.80 -15.97
C GLN A 692 -0.39 -0.31 -16.69
N ARG A 693 -0.56 0.66 -17.61
CA ARG A 693 0.55 1.25 -18.38
C ARG A 693 0.33 2.75 -18.58
N ARG A 694 1.37 3.41 -19.08
CA ARG A 694 1.28 4.76 -19.61
C ARG A 694 1.55 4.70 -21.10
N GLU A 695 0.76 5.43 -21.87
CA GLU A 695 0.90 5.52 -23.32
C GLU A 695 1.41 6.90 -23.72
N LEU A 696 2.02 7.01 -24.89
CA LEU A 696 2.37 8.30 -25.45
C LEU A 696 1.09 8.98 -25.96
N LEU A 697 0.88 10.23 -25.57
CA LEU A 697 -0.11 11.07 -26.21
C LEU A 697 0.46 11.53 -27.55
N THR A 698 0.08 10.85 -28.63
CA THR A 698 0.52 11.15 -29.99
C THR A 698 -0.56 11.87 -30.77
N LEU A 699 -0.19 12.92 -31.50
CA LEU A 699 -1.08 13.60 -32.44
C LEU A 699 -0.73 13.17 -33.86
N ASP A 700 -1.71 12.67 -34.62
CA ASP A 700 -1.56 12.43 -36.05
C ASP A 700 -2.19 13.59 -36.83
N LEU A 701 -1.34 14.43 -37.41
CA LEU A 701 -1.75 15.63 -38.13
C LEU A 701 -1.76 15.44 -39.65
N SER A 702 -1.56 14.21 -40.15
CA SER A 702 -1.41 13.91 -41.58
C SER A 702 -2.71 13.89 -42.40
N GLY A 703 -3.87 13.96 -41.75
CA GLY A 703 -5.17 13.82 -42.41
C GLY A 703 -6.27 14.67 -41.77
N ALA A 704 -7.47 14.10 -41.62
CA ALA A 704 -8.65 14.82 -41.10
C ALA A 704 -8.47 15.41 -39.69
N ALA A 705 -7.49 14.91 -38.93
CA ALA A 705 -7.14 15.40 -37.60
C ALA A 705 -6.06 16.51 -37.62
N GLY A 706 -5.70 17.04 -38.80
CA GLY A 706 -4.62 18.02 -38.95
C GLY A 706 -4.86 19.39 -38.30
N ASN A 707 -6.11 19.78 -38.05
CA ASN A 707 -6.45 20.98 -37.29
C ASN A 707 -6.53 20.67 -35.79
N VAL A 708 -5.99 21.55 -34.95
CA VAL A 708 -5.83 21.34 -33.50
C VAL A 708 -6.54 22.43 -32.70
N ALA A 709 -7.27 22.03 -31.66
CA ALA A 709 -7.68 22.94 -30.59
C ALA A 709 -7.05 22.54 -29.26
N VAL A 710 -6.52 23.53 -28.54
CA VAL A 710 -6.08 23.41 -27.15
C VAL A 710 -7.00 24.28 -26.29
N VAL A 711 -7.83 23.65 -25.46
CA VAL A 711 -8.85 24.36 -24.66
C VAL A 711 -8.55 24.20 -23.18
N GLY A 712 -8.61 25.30 -22.41
CA GLY A 712 -8.26 25.27 -20.99
C GLY A 712 -8.46 26.62 -20.28
N ALA A 713 -8.70 26.60 -18.98
CA ALA A 713 -8.76 27.83 -18.18
C ALA A 713 -7.46 28.66 -18.22
N PRO A 714 -7.46 29.92 -17.75
CA PRO A 714 -6.23 30.69 -17.59
C PRO A 714 -5.17 29.91 -16.78
N ARG A 715 -3.90 29.99 -17.22
CA ARG A 715 -2.74 29.34 -16.57
C ARG A 715 -2.78 27.80 -16.48
N THR A 716 -3.53 27.12 -17.34
CA THR A 716 -3.56 25.64 -17.37
C THR A 716 -2.57 25.00 -18.34
N GLY A 717 -1.77 25.79 -19.04
CA GLY A 717 -0.71 25.29 -19.94
C GLY A 717 -1.08 25.29 -21.43
N LYS A 718 -2.05 26.10 -21.87
CA LYS A 718 -2.45 26.18 -23.30
C LYS A 718 -1.30 26.56 -24.23
N SER A 719 -0.64 27.68 -23.93
CA SER A 719 0.52 28.19 -24.68
C SER A 719 1.68 27.19 -24.63
N THR A 720 1.91 26.57 -23.47
CA THR A 720 2.88 25.49 -23.29
C THR A 720 2.57 24.29 -24.18
N ALA A 721 1.31 23.86 -24.28
CA ALA A 721 0.93 22.73 -25.14
C ALA A 721 1.12 23.05 -26.63
N LEU A 722 0.77 24.26 -27.09
CA LEU A 722 1.08 24.70 -28.45
C LEU A 722 2.60 24.65 -28.71
N ARG A 723 3.41 25.19 -27.79
CA ARG A 723 4.88 25.13 -27.90
C ARG A 723 5.39 23.70 -27.95
N THR A 724 4.85 22.80 -27.15
CA THR A 724 5.23 21.38 -27.16
C THR A 724 4.94 20.73 -28.50
N ILE A 725 3.77 20.99 -29.10
CA ILE A 725 3.43 20.50 -30.44
C ILE A 725 4.41 21.03 -31.49
N LEU A 726 4.68 22.34 -31.49
CA LEU A 726 5.57 22.98 -32.45
C LEU A 726 7.03 22.50 -32.30
N CYS A 727 7.52 22.37 -31.07
CA CYS A 727 8.85 21.82 -30.80
C CYS A 727 8.93 20.34 -31.20
N ALA A 728 7.89 19.54 -31.00
CA ALA A 728 7.88 18.14 -31.40
C ALA A 728 7.92 18.00 -32.93
N LEU A 729 7.16 18.82 -33.66
CA LEU A 729 7.21 18.91 -35.12
C LEU A 729 8.59 19.38 -35.61
N ALA A 730 9.14 20.44 -35.02
CA ALA A 730 10.46 20.97 -35.38
C ALA A 730 11.61 19.99 -35.11
N ALA A 731 11.49 19.17 -34.06
CA ALA A 731 12.50 18.17 -33.71
C ALA A 731 12.45 16.94 -34.64
N THR A 732 11.30 16.65 -35.26
CA THR A 732 11.09 15.47 -36.11
C THR A 732 11.10 15.77 -37.61
N HIS A 733 10.83 17.02 -38.02
CA HIS A 733 10.73 17.44 -39.42
C HIS A 733 11.68 18.60 -39.73
N GLY A 734 12.19 18.68 -40.97
CA GLY A 734 13.00 19.82 -41.43
C GLY A 734 12.17 21.07 -41.69
N ALA A 735 12.80 22.26 -41.67
CA ALA A 735 12.12 23.54 -41.84
C ALA A 735 11.55 23.78 -43.27
N ALA A 736 11.96 22.98 -44.26
CA ALA A 736 11.32 22.93 -45.57
C ALA A 736 10.03 22.08 -45.57
N ALA A 737 9.91 21.12 -44.65
CA ALA A 737 8.75 20.21 -44.58
C ALA A 737 7.62 20.78 -43.72
N VAL A 738 7.92 21.51 -42.64
CA VAL A 738 6.90 22.14 -41.79
C VAL A 738 7.27 23.60 -41.49
N GLN A 739 6.30 24.51 -41.59
CA GLN A 739 6.47 25.93 -41.25
C GLN A 739 5.37 26.44 -40.33
N PHE A 740 5.74 27.37 -39.45
CA PHE A 740 4.86 27.90 -38.41
C PHE A 740 4.69 29.42 -38.54
N TYR A 741 3.44 29.86 -38.43
CA TYR A 741 3.07 31.27 -38.43
C TYR A 741 2.16 31.52 -37.22
N CYS A 742 2.68 32.27 -36.24
CA CYS A 742 2.07 32.39 -34.93
C CYS A 742 1.44 33.77 -34.69
N LEU A 743 0.20 33.78 -34.21
CA LEU A 743 -0.51 34.93 -33.66
C LEU A 743 -0.59 34.74 -32.14
N ASP A 744 0.18 35.50 -31.37
CA ASP A 744 0.35 35.34 -29.92
C ASP A 744 -0.41 36.42 -29.15
N PHE A 745 -1.56 36.04 -28.60
CA PHE A 745 -2.41 36.85 -27.74
C PHE A 745 -2.58 36.25 -26.33
N GLY A 746 -1.97 35.09 -26.06
CA GLY A 746 -2.18 34.28 -24.85
C GLY A 746 -1.19 34.56 -23.71
N GLY A 747 -0.13 35.32 -23.96
CA GLY A 747 0.86 35.68 -22.94
C GLY A 747 2.27 35.99 -23.46
N GLY A 748 2.51 35.90 -24.77
CA GLY A 748 3.83 36.15 -25.35
C GLY A 748 4.75 34.94 -25.32
N GLU A 749 4.28 33.75 -24.93
CA GLU A 749 5.12 32.56 -24.81
C GLU A 749 5.58 32.00 -26.16
N LEU A 750 4.84 32.23 -27.26
CA LEU A 750 5.24 31.78 -28.59
C LEU A 750 6.40 32.61 -29.14
N ALA A 751 6.68 33.79 -28.57
CA ALA A 751 7.82 34.61 -28.95
C ALA A 751 9.17 33.90 -28.75
N ALA A 752 9.25 32.96 -27.81
CA ALA A 752 10.46 32.15 -27.59
C ALA A 752 10.81 31.27 -28.81
N LEU A 753 9.81 30.89 -29.62
CA LEU A 753 10.01 30.08 -30.83
C LEU A 753 10.53 30.88 -32.03
N ARG A 754 10.62 32.21 -31.94
CA ARG A 754 10.91 33.10 -33.08
C ARG A 754 12.23 32.77 -33.79
N ASP A 755 13.21 32.26 -33.07
CA ASP A 755 14.54 31.95 -33.62
C ASP A 755 14.63 30.55 -34.25
N LEU A 756 13.55 29.75 -34.19
CA LEU A 756 13.50 28.46 -34.87
C LEU A 756 13.45 28.64 -36.39
N PRO A 757 14.21 27.84 -37.17
CA PRO A 757 14.21 27.95 -38.63
C PRO A 757 12.84 27.63 -39.23
N HIS A 758 11.99 26.86 -38.53
CA HIS A 758 10.63 26.54 -38.94
C HIS A 758 9.64 27.70 -38.79
N VAL A 759 9.98 28.77 -38.07
CA VAL A 759 9.04 29.86 -37.76
C VAL A 759 9.22 31.02 -38.73
N GLY A 760 8.20 31.33 -39.52
CA GLY A 760 8.22 32.42 -40.50
C GLY A 760 7.79 33.78 -39.93
N ALA A 761 6.91 33.79 -38.92
CA ALA A 761 6.50 34.99 -38.20
C ALA A 761 5.89 34.66 -36.83
N VAL A 762 6.11 35.55 -35.86
CA VAL A 762 5.39 35.58 -34.57
C VAL A 762 4.89 37.01 -34.34
N ALA A 763 3.58 37.21 -34.48
CA ALA A 763 2.91 38.50 -34.35
C ALA A 763 2.18 38.59 -33.01
N GLY A 764 2.46 39.64 -32.23
CA GLY A 764 1.75 39.90 -30.98
C GLY A 764 0.56 40.85 -31.16
N ARG A 765 -0.15 41.12 -30.06
CA ARG A 765 -1.27 42.07 -30.01
C ARG A 765 -0.92 43.47 -30.57
N ARG A 766 0.33 43.92 -30.43
CA ARG A 766 0.78 45.25 -30.90
C ARG A 766 1.09 45.29 -32.39
N ASP A 767 1.24 44.14 -33.05
CA ASP A 767 1.69 44.04 -34.44
C ASP A 767 0.49 43.85 -35.39
N ALA A 768 -0.50 44.75 -35.32
CA ALA A 768 -1.79 44.53 -35.98
C ALA A 768 -1.70 44.37 -37.51
N ASP A 769 -0.76 45.08 -38.15
CA ASP A 769 -0.48 44.93 -39.57
C ASP A 769 0.16 43.57 -39.89
N LEU A 770 1.06 43.09 -39.02
CA LEU A 770 1.67 41.77 -39.16
C LEU A 770 0.64 40.65 -38.98
N CYS A 771 -0.28 40.77 -38.02
CA CYS A 771 -1.37 39.79 -37.84
C CYS A 771 -2.22 39.65 -39.10
N ARG A 772 -2.65 40.78 -39.69
CA ARG A 772 -3.42 40.79 -40.94
C ARG A 772 -2.60 40.21 -42.10
N ARG A 773 -1.32 40.57 -42.19
CA ARG A 773 -0.42 40.12 -43.24
C ARG A 773 -0.13 38.62 -43.17
N VAL A 774 0.05 38.06 -41.97
CA VAL A 774 0.24 36.61 -41.75
C VAL A 774 -0.94 35.83 -42.32
N VAL A 775 -2.18 36.21 -41.96
CA VAL A 775 -3.37 35.52 -42.46
C VAL A 775 -3.50 35.68 -43.97
N ALA A 776 -3.28 36.89 -44.51
CA ALA A 776 -3.32 37.14 -45.95
C ALA A 776 -2.26 36.34 -46.73
N GLN A 777 -1.06 36.18 -46.18
CA GLN A 777 0.00 35.39 -46.79
C GLN A 777 -0.42 33.91 -46.91
N ILE A 778 -1.06 33.36 -45.88
CA ILE A 778 -1.54 31.97 -45.89
C ILE A 778 -2.74 31.81 -46.84
N GLU A 779 -3.64 32.79 -46.90
CA GLU A 779 -4.71 32.82 -47.92
C GLU A 779 -4.12 32.80 -49.35
N ASN A 780 -3.01 33.50 -49.59
CA ASN A 780 -2.34 33.48 -50.89
C ASN A 780 -1.66 32.14 -51.18
N VAL A 781 -1.04 31.50 -50.18
CA VAL A 781 -0.49 30.14 -50.32
C VAL A 781 -1.61 29.16 -50.69
N LEU A 782 -2.76 29.24 -50.02
CA LEU A 782 -3.94 28.44 -50.36
C LEU A 782 -4.36 28.66 -51.82
N ARG A 783 -4.57 29.90 -52.24
CA ARG A 783 -4.97 30.23 -53.62
C ARG A 783 -3.95 29.77 -54.66
N ALA A 784 -2.65 29.87 -54.34
CA ALA A 784 -1.60 29.39 -55.23
C ALA A 784 -1.65 27.86 -55.40
N ARG A 785 -1.89 27.13 -54.30
CA ARG A 785 -2.05 25.66 -54.28
C ARG A 785 -3.35 25.18 -54.93
N GLU A 786 -4.40 26.00 -54.93
CA GLU A 786 -5.62 25.74 -55.69
C GLU A 786 -5.41 25.87 -57.20
N ALA A 787 -4.57 26.83 -57.62
CA ALA A 787 -4.28 27.08 -59.02
C ALA A 787 -3.26 26.10 -59.64
N ALA A 788 -2.31 25.60 -58.85
CA ALA A 788 -1.30 24.63 -59.28
C ALA A 788 -0.88 23.70 -58.12
N PRO A 789 -0.48 22.44 -58.39
CA PRO A 789 -0.13 21.48 -57.34
C PRO A 789 1.02 21.97 -56.43
N ALA A 790 0.95 21.64 -55.13
CA ALA A 790 1.85 22.10 -54.08
C ALA A 790 3.35 21.75 -54.28
N THR A 791 3.69 20.86 -55.22
CA THR A 791 5.07 20.40 -55.47
C THR A 791 6.00 21.47 -56.07
N ALA A 792 5.47 22.65 -56.42
CA ALA A 792 6.21 23.75 -57.03
C ALA A 792 6.41 24.97 -56.11
N ASP A 793 5.84 24.98 -54.89
CA ASP A 793 6.01 26.09 -53.96
C ASP A 793 7.15 25.87 -52.96
N ARG A 794 7.66 26.97 -52.39
CA ARG A 794 8.74 26.96 -51.39
C ARG A 794 8.25 26.57 -49.98
N TYR A 795 6.99 26.18 -49.85
CA TYR A 795 6.33 25.88 -48.59
C TYR A 795 6.13 24.36 -48.47
N GLY A 796 6.20 23.84 -47.25
CA GLY A 796 5.79 22.47 -46.92
C GLY A 796 4.39 22.49 -46.32
N GLU A 797 4.24 21.82 -45.19
CA GLU A 797 3.03 21.86 -44.36
C GLU A 797 3.02 23.15 -43.54
N VAL A 798 2.00 23.98 -43.73
CA VAL A 798 1.90 25.32 -43.14
C VAL A 798 0.95 25.30 -41.96
N PHE A 799 1.42 25.66 -40.77
CA PHE A 799 0.60 25.76 -39.57
C PHE A 799 0.37 27.23 -39.17
N LEU A 800 -0.90 27.64 -39.22
CA LEU A 800 -1.36 28.88 -38.60
C LEU A 800 -1.71 28.62 -37.14
N VAL A 801 -0.95 29.21 -36.23
CA VAL A 801 -1.12 29.02 -34.78
C VAL A 801 -1.70 30.28 -34.17
N VAL A 802 -2.80 30.17 -33.44
CA VAL A 802 -3.46 31.28 -32.75
C VAL A 802 -3.54 30.98 -31.27
N ASP A 803 -2.74 31.67 -30.46
CA ASP A 803 -2.83 31.60 -29.01
C ASP A 803 -3.73 32.73 -28.48
N GLY A 804 -4.90 32.42 -27.94
CA GLY A 804 -5.85 33.41 -27.43
C GLY A 804 -6.95 33.78 -28.43
N TRP A 805 -7.76 32.80 -28.83
CA TRP A 805 -8.87 32.98 -29.79
C TRP A 805 -9.86 34.10 -29.43
N ALA A 806 -10.20 34.23 -28.14
CA ALA A 806 -11.14 35.26 -27.69
C ALA A 806 -10.61 36.69 -27.96
N THR A 807 -9.30 36.91 -27.81
CA THR A 807 -8.68 38.20 -28.14
C THR A 807 -8.70 38.47 -29.63
N LEU A 808 -8.40 37.45 -30.46
CA LEU A 808 -8.47 37.60 -31.92
C LEU A 808 -9.84 38.11 -32.36
N ARG A 809 -10.91 37.51 -31.82
CA ARG A 809 -12.29 37.88 -32.13
C ARG A 809 -12.70 39.28 -31.66
N GLN A 810 -12.11 39.77 -30.58
CA GLN A 810 -12.46 41.07 -29.99
C GLN A 810 -11.69 42.23 -30.60
N GLU A 811 -10.43 42.01 -30.99
CA GLU A 811 -9.50 43.08 -31.38
C GLU A 811 -9.17 43.09 -32.88
N PHE A 812 -9.39 41.98 -33.59
CA PHE A 812 -9.03 41.83 -35.01
C PHE A 812 -10.23 41.45 -35.87
N ASP A 813 -11.10 42.45 -36.09
CA ASP A 813 -12.27 42.33 -36.94
C ASP A 813 -11.92 41.80 -38.34
N GLY A 814 -12.69 40.82 -38.80
CA GLY A 814 -12.53 40.22 -40.13
C GLY A 814 -11.53 39.06 -40.23
N LEU A 815 -10.71 38.78 -39.19
CA LEU A 815 -9.81 37.62 -39.21
C LEU A 815 -10.52 36.30 -38.89
N GLU A 816 -11.51 36.29 -37.99
CA GLU A 816 -12.25 35.06 -37.61
C GLU A 816 -12.85 34.33 -38.84
N PRO A 817 -13.60 35.00 -39.75
CA PRO A 817 -14.15 34.34 -40.93
C PRO A 817 -13.09 33.77 -41.86
N LYS A 818 -11.96 34.47 -42.03
CA LYS A 818 -10.84 34.04 -42.88
C LYS A 818 -10.16 32.79 -42.34
N ILE A 819 -9.85 32.78 -41.05
CA ILE A 819 -9.23 31.61 -40.38
C ILE A 819 -10.18 30.42 -40.40
N THR A 820 -11.49 30.67 -40.26
CA THR A 820 -12.50 29.61 -40.39
C THR A 820 -12.52 29.02 -41.80
N ALA A 821 -12.41 29.84 -42.84
CA ALA A 821 -12.31 29.37 -44.22
C ALA A 821 -11.02 28.55 -44.46
N LEU A 822 -9.89 29.02 -43.92
CA LEU A 822 -8.62 28.28 -43.96
C LEU A 822 -8.74 26.91 -43.27
N ALA A 823 -9.38 26.83 -42.09
CA ALA A 823 -9.59 25.56 -41.40
C ALA A 823 -10.49 24.60 -42.20
N ALA A 824 -11.49 25.13 -42.91
CA ALA A 824 -12.46 24.33 -43.67
C ALA A 824 -11.91 23.75 -44.98
N GLN A 825 -10.99 24.46 -45.66
CA GLN A 825 -10.48 24.07 -46.98
C GLN A 825 -8.99 23.70 -46.97
N GLY A 826 -8.22 24.21 -46.01
CA GLY A 826 -6.77 24.20 -46.01
C GLY A 826 -6.12 22.83 -45.88
N LEU A 827 -6.73 21.87 -45.16
CA LEU A 827 -6.13 20.54 -44.92
C LEU A 827 -5.83 19.79 -46.22
N SER A 828 -6.65 19.97 -47.27
CA SER A 828 -6.43 19.33 -48.58
C SER A 828 -5.22 19.89 -49.33
N TYR A 829 -4.73 21.06 -48.90
CA TYR A 829 -3.62 21.79 -49.49
C TYR A 829 -2.46 21.96 -48.50
N GLY A 830 -2.37 21.13 -47.46
CA GLY A 830 -1.28 21.17 -46.47
C GLY A 830 -1.23 22.45 -45.63
N ILE A 831 -2.41 23.02 -45.32
CA ILE A 831 -2.57 24.17 -44.43
C ILE A 831 -3.38 23.73 -43.21
N HIS A 832 -2.78 23.88 -42.05
CA HIS A 832 -3.29 23.46 -40.75
C HIS A 832 -3.58 24.67 -39.87
N VAL A 833 -4.63 24.59 -39.08
CA VAL A 833 -4.99 25.63 -38.10
C VAL A 833 -4.92 25.05 -36.69
N MET A 834 -4.15 25.71 -35.83
CA MET A 834 -4.00 25.38 -34.41
C MET A 834 -4.49 26.55 -33.56
N ILE A 835 -5.44 26.31 -32.65
CA ILE A 835 -6.07 27.38 -31.87
C ILE A 835 -6.05 27.05 -30.39
N ALA A 836 -5.64 28.01 -29.56
CA ALA A 836 -5.87 27.96 -28.12
C ALA A 836 -7.06 28.84 -27.71
N ALA A 837 -8.01 28.26 -26.96
CA ALA A 837 -9.20 28.93 -26.45
C ALA A 837 -9.40 28.65 -24.96
N SER A 838 -10.15 29.51 -24.26
CA SER A 838 -10.39 29.32 -22.83
C SER A 838 -11.50 28.32 -22.55
N ARG A 839 -12.51 28.28 -23.43
CA ARG A 839 -13.67 27.39 -23.36
C ARG A 839 -14.01 26.85 -24.74
N TRP A 840 -14.64 25.68 -24.79
CA TRP A 840 -15.14 25.13 -26.05
C TRP A 840 -16.21 26.02 -26.70
N ALA A 841 -17.02 26.71 -25.89
CA ALA A 841 -18.03 27.64 -26.33
C ALA A 841 -17.47 28.88 -27.07
N ASP A 842 -16.18 29.20 -26.90
CA ASP A 842 -15.54 30.31 -27.62
C ASP A 842 -15.36 29.99 -29.12
N LEU A 843 -15.35 28.71 -29.47
CA LEU A 843 -15.23 28.20 -30.84
C LEU A 843 -16.64 28.01 -31.42
N ARG A 844 -16.97 28.79 -32.45
CA ARG A 844 -18.26 28.64 -33.14
C ARG A 844 -18.36 27.27 -33.84
N PRO A 845 -19.57 26.70 -34.02
CA PRO A 845 -19.76 25.39 -34.65
C PRO A 845 -19.02 25.23 -35.98
N ALA A 846 -19.11 26.23 -36.87
CA ALA A 846 -18.45 26.20 -38.18
C ALA A 846 -16.93 26.00 -38.13
N LEU A 847 -16.27 26.45 -37.06
CA LEU A 847 -14.84 26.24 -36.84
C LEU A 847 -14.59 24.99 -35.99
N LYS A 848 -15.35 24.78 -34.92
CA LYS A 848 -15.21 23.62 -34.01
C LYS A 848 -15.34 22.29 -34.76
N ASP A 849 -16.22 22.21 -35.75
CA ASP A 849 -16.46 21.01 -36.55
C ASP A 849 -15.30 20.69 -37.51
N GLN A 850 -14.47 21.68 -37.86
CA GLN A 850 -13.26 21.49 -38.68
C GLN A 850 -12.04 21.06 -37.86
N ILE A 851 -12.17 20.96 -36.53
CA ILE A 851 -11.08 20.61 -35.63
C ILE A 851 -11.20 19.14 -35.22
N GLY A 852 -10.36 18.31 -35.85
CA GLY A 852 -10.29 16.87 -35.57
C GLY A 852 -9.45 16.55 -34.34
N THR A 853 -8.33 17.23 -34.11
CA THR A 853 -7.49 17.02 -32.90
C THR A 853 -7.92 17.97 -31.78
N ARG A 854 -8.37 17.41 -30.66
CA ARG A 854 -8.87 18.17 -29.51
C ARG A 854 -8.07 17.83 -28.25
N ILE A 855 -7.38 18.82 -27.70
CA ILE A 855 -6.65 18.72 -26.44
C ILE A 855 -7.40 19.56 -25.40
N GLU A 856 -8.10 18.88 -24.50
CA GLU A 856 -8.79 19.52 -23.39
C GLU A 856 -7.91 19.48 -22.15
N LEU A 857 -7.40 20.64 -21.75
CA LEU A 857 -6.73 20.85 -20.46
C LEU A 857 -7.78 21.15 -19.38
N ARG A 858 -7.34 21.28 -18.13
CA ARG A 858 -8.21 21.70 -17.03
C ARG A 858 -9.07 22.91 -17.41
N LEU A 859 -10.39 22.76 -17.32
CA LEU A 859 -11.37 23.80 -17.60
C LEU A 859 -11.72 24.59 -16.34
N GLY A 860 -12.27 25.79 -16.53
CA GLY A 860 -12.73 26.63 -15.41
C GLY A 860 -14.08 26.15 -14.87
N ASP A 861 -14.95 25.71 -15.78
CA ASP A 861 -16.18 25.00 -15.45
C ASP A 861 -16.11 23.59 -16.08
N PRO A 862 -16.03 22.51 -15.28
CA PRO A 862 -16.04 21.14 -15.78
C PRO A 862 -17.29 20.76 -16.59
N ALA A 863 -18.41 21.48 -16.44
CA ALA A 863 -19.62 21.24 -17.24
C ALA A 863 -19.43 21.56 -18.73
N ASP A 864 -18.46 22.43 -19.06
CA ASP A 864 -18.11 22.82 -20.42
C ASP A 864 -17.26 21.76 -21.15
N SER A 865 -16.87 20.69 -20.46
CA SER A 865 -16.09 19.58 -21.04
C SER A 865 -16.80 18.93 -22.22
N ASP A 866 -16.07 18.78 -23.33
CA ASP A 866 -16.49 18.05 -24.54
C ASP A 866 -16.00 16.59 -24.49
N MET A 867 -15.09 16.26 -23.56
CA MET A 867 -14.55 14.92 -23.33
C MET A 867 -15.39 14.11 -22.34
N ASP A 868 -15.26 14.39 -21.03
CA ASP A 868 -16.04 13.76 -19.95
C ASP A 868 -16.25 14.75 -18.79
N ARG A 869 -17.50 15.20 -18.62
CA ARG A 869 -17.89 16.19 -17.61
C ARG A 869 -17.68 15.73 -16.17
N ARG A 870 -17.76 14.43 -15.90
CA ARG A 870 -17.56 13.89 -14.55
C ARG A 870 -16.07 13.87 -14.23
N ARG A 871 -15.25 13.33 -15.14
CA ARG A 871 -13.78 13.26 -14.98
C ARG A 871 -13.14 14.65 -14.98
N ALA A 872 -13.68 15.61 -15.73
CA ALA A 872 -13.17 16.98 -15.75
C ALA A 872 -13.20 17.66 -14.37
N ARG A 873 -14.14 17.29 -13.49
CA ARG A 873 -14.19 17.82 -12.11
C ARG A 873 -13.00 17.37 -11.27
N GLU A 874 -12.49 16.18 -11.54
CA GLU A 874 -11.38 15.59 -10.80
C GLU A 874 -10.02 16.21 -11.18
N LEU A 875 -9.98 17.00 -12.27
CA LEU A 875 -8.79 17.75 -12.67
C LEU A 875 -8.66 19.12 -11.98
N ALA A 876 -9.63 19.56 -11.18
CA ALA A 876 -9.65 20.91 -10.62
C ALA A 876 -8.36 21.25 -9.83
N ASP A 877 -7.86 20.32 -9.02
CA ASP A 877 -6.68 20.50 -8.16
C ASP A 877 -5.37 20.02 -8.79
N ARG A 878 -5.41 19.55 -10.05
CA ARG A 878 -4.24 19.05 -10.76
C ARG A 878 -3.37 20.20 -11.31
N PRO A 879 -2.04 20.00 -11.43
CA PRO A 879 -1.12 21.02 -11.93
C PRO A 879 -1.39 21.37 -13.41
N ALA A 880 -0.82 22.49 -13.86
CA ALA A 880 -0.89 22.90 -15.27
C ALA A 880 -0.27 21.83 -16.19
N GLY A 881 -0.77 21.76 -17.44
CA GLY A 881 -0.41 20.72 -18.39
C GLY A 881 -1.23 19.44 -18.26
N ARG A 882 -2.17 19.37 -17.31
CA ARG A 882 -3.11 18.25 -17.17
C ARG A 882 -4.37 18.44 -18.00
N GLY A 883 -4.83 17.33 -18.58
CA GLY A 883 -6.00 17.29 -19.44
C GLY A 883 -6.66 15.93 -19.51
N LEU A 884 -7.66 15.81 -20.38
CA LEU A 884 -8.38 14.57 -20.65
C LEU A 884 -8.30 14.18 -22.12
N THR A 885 -8.19 12.88 -22.37
CA THR A 885 -8.50 12.32 -23.69
C THR A 885 -10.01 12.23 -23.90
N ARG A 886 -10.42 11.96 -25.14
CA ARG A 886 -11.81 11.68 -25.51
C ARG A 886 -12.43 10.51 -24.75
N ASP A 887 -11.61 9.53 -24.36
CA ASP A 887 -12.03 8.38 -23.57
C ASP A 887 -12.05 8.66 -22.06
N GLY A 888 -11.87 9.92 -21.65
CA GLY A 888 -11.88 10.34 -20.25
C GLY A 888 -10.62 9.98 -19.46
N ARG A 889 -9.51 9.65 -20.14
CA ARG A 889 -8.23 9.32 -19.49
C ARG A 889 -7.43 10.57 -19.17
N GLU A 890 -6.78 10.61 -18.01
CA GLU A 890 -5.91 11.72 -17.63
C GLU A 890 -4.66 11.77 -18.51
N THR A 891 -4.27 12.98 -18.92
CA THR A 891 -3.07 13.23 -19.71
C THR A 891 -2.18 14.28 -19.06
N ALA A 892 -0.88 14.18 -19.31
CA ALA A 892 0.09 15.22 -18.99
C ALA A 892 0.84 15.63 -20.25
N ILE A 893 0.68 16.90 -20.64
CA ILE A 893 1.43 17.53 -21.72
C ILE A 893 2.89 17.66 -21.31
N ALA A 894 3.79 17.29 -22.22
CA ALA A 894 5.22 17.39 -22.00
C ALA A 894 5.70 18.85 -21.97
N MET A 895 6.77 19.11 -21.24
CA MET A 895 7.44 20.41 -21.24
C MET A 895 8.22 20.60 -22.55
N PRO A 896 8.05 21.74 -23.26
CA PRO A 896 8.74 22.00 -24.50
C PRO A 896 10.23 22.26 -24.26
N ASP A 897 11.06 21.91 -25.23
CA ASP A 897 12.49 22.28 -25.25
C ASP A 897 12.89 22.70 -26.67
N GLU A 898 13.14 24.00 -26.83
CA GLU A 898 13.46 24.65 -28.10
C GLU A 898 14.85 24.25 -28.61
N ARG A 899 15.72 23.73 -27.74
CA ARG A 899 17.08 23.28 -28.09
C ARG A 899 17.08 21.91 -28.76
N LEU A 900 15.95 21.20 -28.77
CA LEU A 900 15.83 19.86 -29.37
C LEU A 900 15.82 19.86 -30.90
N VAL A 901 15.80 21.03 -31.55
CA VAL A 901 15.90 21.12 -33.02
C VAL A 901 17.32 20.76 -33.46
N ARG A 902 17.55 19.45 -33.61
CA ARG A 902 18.86 18.82 -33.88
C ARG A 902 19.34 18.97 -35.33
N ARG A 903 18.44 19.34 -36.27
CA ARG A 903 18.78 19.57 -37.68
C ARG A 903 18.61 21.04 -38.02
N ARG A 904 19.72 21.76 -38.13
CA ARG A 904 19.77 22.97 -38.97
C ARG A 904 19.93 22.48 -40.41
N ASP A 905 18.82 22.29 -41.10
CA ASP A 905 18.86 22.37 -42.57
C ASP A 905 19.16 23.83 -42.95
N ASP A 906 19.78 24.07 -44.11
CA ASP A 906 20.00 25.42 -44.64
C ASP A 906 18.67 26.12 -45.01
N ALA A 907 17.57 25.37 -45.06
CA ALA A 907 16.24 25.88 -45.32
C ALA A 907 15.64 26.56 -44.08
N ALA A 908 15.00 27.71 -44.29
CA ALA A 908 14.23 28.41 -43.28
C ALA A 908 12.83 28.73 -43.81
N ALA A 909 11.86 28.81 -42.90
CA ALA A 909 10.50 29.18 -43.22
C ALA A 909 10.46 30.57 -43.86
N PRO A 910 9.70 30.76 -44.95
CA PRO A 910 9.58 32.06 -45.59
C PRO A 910 9.06 33.12 -44.62
N ARG A 911 9.78 34.22 -44.48
CA ARG A 911 9.41 35.33 -43.60
C ARG A 911 8.18 36.07 -44.13
N VAL A 912 7.32 36.53 -43.23
CA VAL A 912 6.20 37.41 -43.58
C VAL A 912 6.69 38.84 -43.65
N GLU A 913 6.84 39.34 -44.87
CA GLU A 913 7.26 40.72 -45.12
C GLU A 913 6.05 41.66 -45.03
N LEU A 914 6.25 42.75 -44.27
CA LEU A 914 5.32 43.86 -44.23
C LEU A 914 5.55 44.77 -45.43
N LEU A 915 4.52 45.53 -45.76
CA LEU A 915 4.64 46.58 -46.77
C LEU A 915 5.73 47.59 -46.33
N PRO A 916 6.77 47.83 -47.15
CA PRO A 916 7.84 48.74 -46.79
C PRO A 916 7.33 50.14 -46.45
N THR A 917 8.03 50.87 -45.60
CA THR A 917 7.68 52.26 -45.25
C THR A 917 8.11 53.25 -46.32
N ARG A 918 9.07 52.88 -47.16
CA ARG A 918 9.54 53.66 -48.32
C ARG A 918 9.95 52.67 -49.41
N ILE A 919 9.56 52.99 -50.64
CA ILE A 919 9.91 52.22 -51.84
C ILE A 919 10.49 53.21 -52.83
N ASP A 920 11.79 53.16 -53.10
CA ASP A 920 12.37 54.07 -54.09
C ASP A 920 11.90 53.69 -55.50
N ARG A 921 11.68 54.68 -56.36
CA ARG A 921 11.25 54.50 -57.76
C ARG A 921 12.02 53.41 -58.49
N ARG A 922 13.34 53.31 -58.29
CA ARG A 922 14.18 52.28 -58.95
C ARG A 922 13.77 50.85 -58.65
N ALA A 923 13.15 50.59 -57.48
CA ALA A 923 12.70 49.25 -57.10
C ALA A 923 11.42 48.81 -57.85
N ILE A 924 10.67 49.77 -58.39
CA ILE A 924 9.43 49.54 -59.15
C ILE A 924 9.59 49.84 -60.65
N ALA A 925 10.62 50.60 -61.03
CA ALA A 925 10.96 50.89 -62.41
C ALA A 925 11.48 49.63 -63.11
N GLY A 926 10.68 49.08 -64.02
CA GLY A 926 10.98 47.84 -64.76
C GLY A 926 10.05 46.65 -64.44
N ALA A 927 9.06 46.83 -63.56
CA ALA A 927 7.97 45.86 -63.45
C ALA A 927 7.26 45.68 -64.81
N PRO A 928 6.89 44.46 -65.22
CA PRO A 928 6.21 44.23 -66.49
C PRO A 928 4.85 44.93 -66.47
N THR A 929 4.72 46.00 -67.23
CA THR A 929 3.47 46.75 -67.41
C THR A 929 2.92 46.58 -68.81
N GLN A 930 1.59 46.63 -68.95
CA GLN A 930 0.96 46.72 -70.26
C GLN A 930 1.09 48.13 -70.83
N SER A 931 0.99 48.25 -72.15
CA SER A 931 1.02 49.56 -72.83
C SER A 931 -0.12 50.45 -72.34
N GLY A 932 0.19 51.47 -71.54
CA GLY A 932 -0.78 52.41 -70.97
C GLY A 932 -0.83 52.43 -69.44
N GLU A 933 -0.27 51.42 -68.77
CA GLU A 933 -0.24 51.33 -67.30
C GLU A 933 0.89 52.15 -66.66
N VAL A 934 0.58 52.80 -65.54
CA VAL A 934 1.55 53.57 -64.74
C VAL A 934 1.66 52.96 -63.35
N VAL A 935 2.86 52.53 -62.97
CA VAL A 935 3.13 51.92 -61.65
C VAL A 935 3.07 52.98 -60.56
N LEU A 936 2.20 52.78 -59.57
CA LEU A 936 2.05 53.69 -58.44
C LEU A 936 2.93 53.28 -57.25
N GLY A 937 3.25 52.00 -57.12
CA GLY A 937 3.94 51.47 -55.95
C GLY A 937 3.79 49.96 -55.82
N VAL A 938 3.81 49.47 -54.59
CA VAL A 938 3.67 48.04 -54.27
C VAL A 938 2.41 47.80 -53.43
N GLY A 939 1.70 46.72 -53.71
CA GLY A 939 0.49 46.30 -53.00
C GLY A 939 0.75 45.44 -51.77
N GLU A 940 -0.09 45.56 -50.74
CA GLU A 940 -0.02 44.74 -49.53
C GLU A 940 -0.37 43.26 -49.79
N ARG A 941 -1.14 42.98 -50.85
CA ARG A 941 -1.66 41.63 -51.08
C ARG A 941 -0.56 40.62 -51.34
N ASP A 942 0.33 40.90 -52.27
CA ASP A 942 1.39 39.98 -52.73
C ASP A 942 2.77 40.64 -52.82
N LEU A 943 2.89 41.91 -52.37
CA LEU A 943 4.11 42.71 -52.50
C LEU A 943 4.57 42.86 -53.96
N SER A 944 3.62 42.81 -54.91
CA SER A 944 3.85 43.08 -56.32
C SER A 944 3.59 44.55 -56.68
N ALA A 945 4.10 44.97 -57.84
CA ALA A 945 3.89 46.31 -58.36
C ALA A 945 2.41 46.53 -58.72
N VAL A 946 1.82 47.60 -58.20
CA VAL A 946 0.44 48.00 -58.49
C VAL A 946 0.46 49.17 -59.47
N ALA A 947 -0.21 48.99 -60.60
CA ALA A 947 -0.32 49.99 -61.65
C ALA A 947 -1.77 50.42 -61.90
N VAL A 948 -1.93 51.64 -62.40
CA VAL A 948 -3.20 52.19 -62.89
C VAL A 948 -3.15 52.33 -64.40
N ASP A 949 -4.14 51.76 -65.08
CA ASP A 949 -4.34 51.98 -66.51
C ASP A 949 -5.16 53.26 -66.74
N PHE A 950 -4.51 54.30 -67.24
CA PHE A 950 -5.18 55.56 -67.57
C PHE A 950 -6.06 55.47 -68.83
N ALA A 951 -5.93 54.44 -69.66
CA ALA A 951 -6.85 54.20 -70.77
C ALA A 951 -8.21 53.69 -70.26
N GLU A 952 -8.20 52.81 -69.25
CA GLU A 952 -9.41 52.31 -68.59
C GLU A 952 -10.01 53.34 -67.61
N HIS A 953 -9.15 53.96 -66.79
CA HIS A 953 -9.49 54.94 -65.77
C HIS A 953 -8.83 56.31 -66.06
N PRO A 954 -9.45 57.19 -66.86
CA PRO A 954 -8.81 58.43 -67.31
C PRO A 954 -8.48 59.43 -66.20
N HIS A 955 -9.10 59.27 -65.03
CA HIS A 955 -9.05 60.23 -63.94
C HIS A 955 -8.61 59.55 -62.64
N LEU A 956 -7.80 60.26 -61.85
CA LEU A 956 -7.31 59.81 -60.54
C LEU A 956 -7.56 60.88 -59.48
N LEU A 957 -8.26 60.52 -58.41
CA LEU A 957 -8.54 61.40 -57.27
C LEU A 957 -7.78 60.92 -56.03
N ILE A 958 -6.88 61.76 -55.50
CA ILE A 958 -6.01 61.46 -54.36
C ILE A 958 -6.47 62.30 -53.16
N LEU A 959 -6.90 61.64 -52.08
CA LEU A 959 -7.37 62.28 -50.86
C LEU A 959 -6.48 61.90 -49.69
N GLY A 960 -6.11 62.88 -48.86
CA GLY A 960 -5.39 62.61 -47.62
C GLY A 960 -4.98 63.87 -46.85
N GLU A 961 -4.63 63.72 -45.58
CA GLU A 961 -4.23 64.83 -44.71
C GLU A 961 -2.87 65.47 -45.09
N SER A 962 -2.46 66.51 -44.37
CA SER A 962 -1.17 67.15 -44.62
C SER A 962 -0.01 66.21 -44.25
N GLY A 963 1.02 66.11 -45.10
CA GLY A 963 2.19 65.26 -44.83
C GLY A 963 2.03 63.77 -45.15
N CYS A 964 0.87 63.31 -45.66
CA CYS A 964 0.65 61.89 -45.96
C CYS A 964 1.29 61.39 -47.26
N GLY A 965 1.88 62.26 -48.09
CA GLY A 965 2.59 61.87 -49.32
C GLY A 965 1.87 62.16 -50.66
N LYS A 966 0.79 62.96 -50.68
CA LYS A 966 0.07 63.33 -51.92
C LYS A 966 0.98 63.89 -53.01
N THR A 967 1.72 64.95 -52.70
CA THR A 967 2.69 65.56 -53.62
C THR A 967 3.75 64.55 -54.06
N ALA A 968 4.22 63.66 -53.17
CA ALA A 968 5.22 62.66 -53.53
C ALA A 968 4.68 61.66 -54.57
N LEU A 969 3.41 61.28 -54.47
CA LEU A 969 2.73 60.49 -55.50
C LEU A 969 2.58 61.27 -56.80
N LEU A 970 2.23 62.57 -56.77
CA LEU A 970 2.17 63.39 -57.98
C LEU A 970 3.54 63.48 -58.66
N ARG A 971 4.63 63.60 -57.89
CA ARG A 971 6.00 63.55 -58.45
C ARG A 971 6.26 62.22 -59.13
N LEU A 972 5.93 61.10 -58.48
CA LEU A 972 6.07 59.78 -59.07
C LEU A 972 5.29 59.69 -60.38
N LEU A 973 4.01 60.08 -60.38
CA LEU A 973 3.13 60.05 -61.54
C LEU A 973 3.70 60.87 -62.71
N CYS A 974 4.11 62.12 -62.49
CA CYS A 974 4.72 62.94 -63.54
C CYS A 974 5.98 62.28 -64.10
N THR A 975 6.82 61.72 -63.23
CA THR A 975 8.08 61.08 -63.62
C THR A 975 7.83 59.79 -64.42
N GLU A 976 6.88 58.95 -63.99
CA GLU A 976 6.53 57.70 -64.67
C GLU A 976 5.78 57.93 -65.98
N LEU A 977 4.89 58.93 -66.05
CA LEU A 977 4.17 59.28 -67.28
C LEU A 977 5.13 59.70 -68.40
N VAL A 978 6.15 60.51 -68.09
CA VAL A 978 7.18 60.93 -69.05
C VAL A 978 8.10 59.76 -69.43
N ALA A 979 8.45 58.91 -68.45
CA ALA A 979 9.35 57.78 -68.71
C ALA A 979 8.70 56.64 -69.50
N SER A 980 7.41 56.39 -69.28
CA SER A 980 6.69 55.25 -69.88
C SER A 980 6.06 55.55 -71.25
N ARG A 981 5.92 56.83 -71.62
CA ARG A 981 5.19 57.23 -72.84
C ARG A 981 5.96 58.26 -73.68
N PRO A 982 6.17 57.99 -74.99
CA PRO A 982 6.92 58.89 -75.87
C PRO A 982 6.16 60.15 -76.31
N SER A 983 4.84 60.24 -76.09
CA SER A 983 4.00 61.37 -76.52
C SER A 983 2.96 61.75 -75.46
N VAL A 984 3.39 62.49 -74.43
CA VAL A 984 2.55 63.01 -73.35
C VAL A 984 2.72 64.52 -73.23
N ARG A 985 1.63 65.24 -72.94
CA ARG A 985 1.65 66.64 -72.53
C ARG A 985 1.18 66.79 -71.09
N LEU A 986 2.00 67.43 -70.26
CA LEU A 986 1.67 67.72 -68.86
C LEU A 986 1.24 69.19 -68.68
N GLU A 987 0.08 69.39 -68.06
CA GLU A 987 -0.42 70.68 -67.56
C GLU A 987 -0.47 70.62 -66.03
N ILE A 988 0.48 71.27 -65.36
CA ILE A 988 0.66 71.19 -63.91
C ILE A 988 0.09 72.44 -63.23
N VAL A 989 -0.81 72.25 -62.28
CA VAL A 989 -1.35 73.29 -61.39
C VAL A 989 -0.80 73.05 -59.99
N ASP A 990 0.07 73.96 -59.56
CA ASP A 990 0.82 73.83 -58.31
C ASP A 990 1.08 75.21 -57.69
N PHE A 991 0.16 75.63 -56.81
CA PHE A 991 0.23 76.95 -56.16
C PHE A 991 1.35 77.03 -55.11
N ARG A 992 1.81 75.89 -54.57
CA ARG A 992 2.85 75.84 -53.54
C ARG A 992 4.26 75.61 -54.10
N ARG A 993 4.36 75.35 -55.40
CA ARG A 993 5.63 75.08 -56.11
C ARG A 993 6.35 73.82 -55.64
N THR A 994 5.58 72.82 -55.22
CA THR A 994 6.07 71.55 -54.68
C THR A 994 6.49 70.54 -55.77
N LEU A 995 6.05 70.75 -57.01
CA LEU A 995 6.36 69.96 -58.20
C LEU A 995 7.35 70.65 -59.15
N LEU A 996 7.92 71.79 -58.75
CA LEU A 996 8.92 72.52 -59.53
C LEU A 996 10.18 71.67 -59.72
N GLY A 997 10.70 71.56 -60.94
CA GLY A 997 11.93 70.82 -61.25
C GLY A 997 11.79 69.29 -61.33
N VAL A 998 10.56 68.75 -61.20
CA VAL A 998 10.32 67.29 -61.27
C VAL A 998 10.40 66.77 -62.71
N VAL A 999 9.95 67.59 -63.67
CA VAL A 999 10.05 67.34 -65.11
C VAL A 999 10.48 68.67 -65.74
N GLU A 1000 11.66 68.70 -66.37
CA GLU A 1000 12.23 69.91 -67.01
C GLU A 1000 12.27 69.81 -68.55
N THR A 1001 11.68 68.75 -69.09
CA THR A 1001 11.75 68.40 -70.50
C THR A 1001 10.62 69.06 -71.32
N SER A 1002 10.73 68.99 -72.66
CA SER A 1002 9.81 69.64 -73.62
C SER A 1002 8.35 69.14 -73.56
N GLU A 1003 8.06 68.10 -72.79
CA GLU A 1003 6.74 67.49 -72.58
C GLU A 1003 5.85 68.27 -71.59
N VAL A 1004 6.41 69.21 -70.80
CA VAL A 1004 5.62 70.11 -69.95
C VAL A 1004 5.09 71.27 -70.78
N THR A 1005 3.79 71.27 -71.07
CA THR A 1005 3.13 72.31 -71.89
C THR A 1005 2.77 73.54 -71.04
N GLY A 1006 2.53 73.34 -69.74
CA GLY A 1006 2.26 74.43 -68.84
C GLY A 1006 2.43 74.14 -67.35
N TYR A 1007 2.88 75.17 -66.64
CA TYR A 1007 3.03 75.18 -65.19
C TYR A 1007 2.35 76.44 -64.61
N SER A 1008 1.35 76.24 -63.75
CA SER A 1008 0.51 77.30 -63.20
C SER A 1008 0.67 77.43 -61.69
N VAL A 1009 1.11 78.61 -61.23
CA VAL A 1009 1.33 78.91 -59.79
C VAL A 1009 0.27 79.83 -59.19
N SER A 1010 -0.74 80.25 -59.96
CA SER A 1010 -1.81 81.15 -59.51
C SER A 1010 -3.11 80.90 -60.28
N ALA A 1011 -4.26 81.27 -59.70
CA ALA A 1011 -5.57 81.08 -60.33
C ALA A 1011 -5.68 81.79 -61.69
N ALA A 1012 -5.11 82.99 -61.84
CA ALA A 1012 -5.11 83.70 -63.12
C ALA A 1012 -4.31 82.96 -64.22
N ALA A 1013 -3.18 82.34 -63.85
CA ALA A 1013 -2.39 81.53 -64.77
C ALA A 1013 -3.16 80.25 -65.18
N VAL A 1014 -3.88 79.63 -64.23
CA VAL A 1014 -4.75 78.49 -64.50
C VAL A 1014 -5.84 78.87 -65.50
N THR A 1015 -6.57 79.98 -65.27
CA THR A 1015 -7.64 80.43 -66.17
C THR A 1015 -7.12 80.67 -67.60
N ALA A 1016 -5.98 81.35 -67.75
CA ALA A 1016 -5.41 81.65 -69.07
C ALA A 1016 -4.97 80.38 -69.82
N ARG A 1017 -4.33 79.43 -69.12
CA ARG A 1017 -3.90 78.17 -69.74
C ARG A 1017 -5.05 77.21 -70.02
N LEU A 1018 -6.06 77.19 -69.16
CA LEU A 1018 -7.25 76.39 -69.39
C LEU A 1018 -8.02 76.85 -70.61
N ALA A 1019 -8.10 78.16 -70.88
CA ALA A 1019 -8.73 78.66 -72.11
C ALA A 1019 -8.06 78.06 -73.37
N ALA A 1020 -6.73 78.07 -73.42
CA ALA A 1020 -5.98 77.45 -74.52
C ALA A 1020 -6.14 75.92 -74.56
N LEU A 1021 -6.21 75.26 -73.40
CA LEU A 1021 -6.45 73.82 -73.33
C LEU A 1021 -7.87 73.47 -73.82
N THR A 1022 -8.89 74.24 -73.45
CA THR A 1022 -10.26 74.00 -73.89
C THR A 1022 -10.42 74.17 -75.39
N GLU A 1023 -9.70 75.11 -76.03
CA GLU A 1023 -9.67 75.21 -77.50
C GLU A 1023 -9.11 73.93 -78.14
N ILE A 1024 -7.99 73.40 -77.62
CA ILE A 1024 -7.41 72.14 -78.11
C ILE A 1024 -8.38 70.96 -77.93
N LEU A 1025 -9.10 70.91 -76.80
CA LEU A 1025 -10.06 69.84 -76.53
C LEU A 1025 -11.31 69.95 -77.39
N ASP A 1026 -11.77 71.17 -77.67
CA ASP A 1026 -12.90 71.43 -78.56
C ASP A 1026 -12.56 71.05 -80.01
N ASP A 1027 -11.34 71.35 -80.48
CA ASP A 1027 -10.83 70.88 -81.78
C ASP A 1027 -10.73 69.34 -81.87
N ARG A 1028 -10.55 68.66 -80.74
CA ARG A 1028 -10.54 67.19 -80.66
C ARG A 1028 -11.94 66.58 -80.57
N MET A 1029 -12.99 67.37 -80.32
CA MET A 1029 -14.34 66.85 -80.18
C MET A 1029 -14.79 66.15 -81.47
N PRO A 1030 -15.38 64.94 -81.36
CA PRO A 1030 -15.84 64.24 -82.55
C PRO A 1030 -17.01 64.97 -83.19
N GLY A 1031 -16.78 65.53 -84.38
CA GLY A 1031 -17.83 66.15 -85.19
C GLY A 1031 -18.74 65.13 -85.88
N GLU A 1032 -19.78 65.61 -86.55
CA GLU A 1032 -20.82 64.77 -87.20
C GLU A 1032 -20.27 63.83 -88.31
N HIS A 1033 -19.07 64.10 -88.82
CA HIS A 1033 -18.43 63.34 -89.89
C HIS A 1033 -17.47 62.24 -89.40
N VAL A 1034 -17.30 62.06 -88.09
CA VAL A 1034 -16.43 61.01 -87.54
C VAL A 1034 -17.14 59.66 -87.60
N THR A 1035 -16.57 58.70 -88.34
CA THR A 1035 -17.14 57.35 -88.45
C THR A 1035 -16.97 56.54 -87.16
N GLN A 1036 -17.80 55.51 -86.96
CA GLN A 1036 -17.70 54.60 -85.79
C GLN A 1036 -16.32 53.94 -85.65
N ARG A 1037 -15.65 53.62 -86.77
CA ARG A 1037 -14.28 53.08 -86.76
C ARG A 1037 -13.27 54.12 -86.30
N GLN A 1038 -13.38 55.36 -86.79
CA GLN A 1038 -12.51 56.45 -86.36
C GLN A 1038 -12.72 56.77 -84.87
N LEU A 1039 -13.97 56.72 -84.37
CA LEU A 1039 -14.29 56.86 -82.95
C LEU A 1039 -13.57 55.81 -82.09
N ARG A 1040 -13.65 54.53 -82.49
CA ARG A 1040 -13.01 53.44 -81.74
C ARG A 1040 -11.48 53.52 -81.79
N ASP A 1041 -10.92 53.83 -82.95
CA ASP A 1041 -9.48 53.81 -83.19
C ASP A 1041 -8.81 55.18 -82.84
N ARG A 1042 -9.59 56.18 -82.39
CA ARG A 1042 -9.15 57.57 -82.08
C ARG A 1042 -8.37 58.25 -83.21
N SER A 1043 -8.82 58.09 -84.45
CA SER A 1043 -8.03 58.46 -85.62
C SER A 1043 -8.48 59.75 -86.34
N TRP A 1044 -9.44 60.52 -85.81
CA TRP A 1044 -9.89 61.80 -86.41
C TRP A 1044 -9.05 63.01 -85.96
N TRP A 1045 -8.30 62.86 -84.86
CA TRP A 1045 -7.30 63.81 -84.41
C TRP A 1045 -5.97 63.08 -84.22
N SER A 1046 -4.87 63.84 -84.17
CA SER A 1046 -3.55 63.30 -83.84
C SER A 1046 -2.83 64.23 -82.86
N GLY A 1047 -2.04 63.65 -81.96
CA GLY A 1047 -1.29 64.40 -80.96
C GLY A 1047 -1.11 63.59 -79.67
N PRO A 1048 -0.36 64.13 -78.72
CA PRO A 1048 -0.17 63.48 -77.43
C PRO A 1048 -1.41 63.60 -76.54
N ASP A 1049 -1.57 62.63 -75.63
CA ASP A 1049 -2.52 62.69 -74.52
C ASP A 1049 -2.14 63.83 -73.56
N ILE A 1050 -3.16 64.46 -72.97
CA ILE A 1050 -3.01 65.61 -72.10
C ILE A 1050 -3.36 65.21 -70.66
N TYR A 1051 -2.42 65.41 -69.76
CA TYR A 1051 -2.53 65.13 -68.34
C TYR A 1051 -2.58 66.43 -67.55
N VAL A 1052 -3.73 66.74 -66.98
CA VAL A 1052 -3.93 67.87 -66.07
C VAL A 1052 -3.67 67.38 -64.65
N VAL A 1053 -2.55 67.80 -64.07
CA VAL A 1053 -2.10 67.40 -62.72
C VAL A 1053 -2.30 68.58 -61.77
N VAL A 1054 -3.17 68.40 -60.78
CA VAL A 1054 -3.52 69.45 -59.81
C VAL A 1054 -3.09 69.03 -58.42
N ASP A 1055 -2.10 69.74 -57.83
CA ASP A 1055 -1.76 69.60 -56.42
C ASP A 1055 -2.56 70.61 -55.57
N ASP A 1056 -2.83 70.25 -54.30
CA ASP A 1056 -3.61 71.04 -53.33
C ASP A 1056 -4.88 71.69 -53.92
N TYR A 1057 -5.77 70.87 -54.51
CA TYR A 1057 -7.01 71.33 -55.14
C TYR A 1057 -7.88 72.21 -54.23
N ASP A 1058 -7.83 72.00 -52.92
CA ASP A 1058 -8.53 72.83 -51.92
C ASP A 1058 -8.07 74.31 -51.91
N LEU A 1059 -6.89 74.62 -52.44
CA LEU A 1059 -6.41 76.00 -52.64
C LEU A 1059 -6.83 76.57 -53.99
N VAL A 1060 -7.10 75.72 -54.98
CA VAL A 1060 -7.52 76.11 -56.33
C VAL A 1060 -9.02 76.40 -56.34
N ALA A 1061 -9.82 75.57 -55.68
CA ALA A 1061 -11.26 75.75 -55.50
C ALA A 1061 -11.56 76.76 -54.37
N GLY A 1062 -11.33 78.05 -54.64
CA GLY A 1062 -11.57 79.16 -53.71
C GLY A 1062 -12.97 79.78 -53.81
N GLY A 1063 -13.27 80.73 -52.92
CA GLY A 1063 -14.59 81.41 -52.85
C GLY A 1063 -14.93 82.32 -54.05
N SER A 1064 -13.96 82.64 -54.92
CA SER A 1064 -14.15 83.43 -56.15
C SER A 1064 -14.55 82.60 -57.37
N GLY A 1065 -14.83 81.31 -57.19
CA GLY A 1065 -15.09 80.35 -58.27
C GLY A 1065 -13.87 79.48 -58.57
N ASN A 1066 -14.13 78.32 -59.17
CA ASN A 1066 -13.10 77.33 -59.47
C ASN A 1066 -12.64 77.48 -60.93
N PRO A 1067 -11.37 77.84 -61.19
CA PRO A 1067 -10.88 78.05 -62.56
C PRO A 1067 -10.90 76.77 -63.39
N LEU A 1068 -10.94 75.58 -62.76
CA LEU A 1068 -10.99 74.28 -63.45
C LEU A 1068 -12.39 73.86 -63.90
N THR A 1069 -13.44 74.63 -63.57
CA THR A 1069 -14.83 74.32 -63.94
C THR A 1069 -15.03 74.05 -65.43
N PRO A 1070 -14.43 74.79 -66.39
CA PRO A 1070 -14.62 74.52 -67.82
C PRO A 1070 -14.21 73.11 -68.28
N LEU A 1071 -13.33 72.43 -67.53
CA LEU A 1071 -12.94 71.06 -67.87
C LEU A 1071 -14.08 70.04 -67.67
N THR A 1072 -15.10 70.37 -66.86
CA THR A 1072 -16.18 69.43 -66.55
C THR A 1072 -16.98 69.00 -67.77
N ASP A 1073 -17.06 69.87 -68.78
CA ASP A 1073 -17.82 69.64 -70.00
C ASP A 1073 -17.14 68.60 -70.91
N PHE A 1074 -15.81 68.43 -70.77
CA PHE A 1074 -15.01 67.49 -71.54
C PHE A 1074 -14.79 66.14 -70.84
N LEU A 1075 -15.02 66.05 -69.52
CA LEU A 1075 -14.84 64.80 -68.76
C LEU A 1075 -15.65 63.59 -69.31
N PRO A 1076 -16.91 63.74 -69.77
CA PRO A 1076 -17.65 62.63 -70.37
C PRO A 1076 -16.97 62.05 -71.62
N HIS A 1077 -16.22 62.89 -72.35
CA HIS A 1077 -15.52 62.55 -73.58
C HIS A 1077 -14.02 62.32 -73.37
N ALA A 1078 -13.54 62.30 -72.13
CA ALA A 1078 -12.12 62.31 -71.80
C ALA A 1078 -11.32 61.18 -72.46
N LYS A 1079 -11.91 59.98 -72.59
CA LYS A 1079 -11.30 58.86 -73.32
C LYS A 1079 -11.05 59.23 -74.78
N ASP A 1080 -12.05 59.76 -75.47
CA ASP A 1080 -11.99 60.06 -76.90
C ASP A 1080 -11.03 61.21 -77.22
N LEU A 1081 -10.89 62.16 -76.29
CA LEU A 1081 -10.05 63.36 -76.44
C LEU A 1081 -8.59 63.16 -75.98
N GLY A 1082 -8.27 62.02 -75.35
CA GLY A 1082 -6.98 61.80 -74.70
C GLY A 1082 -6.75 62.74 -73.51
N LEU A 1083 -7.81 63.07 -72.76
CA LEU A 1083 -7.76 63.93 -71.58
C LEU A 1083 -7.70 63.10 -70.30
N HIS A 1084 -6.72 63.40 -69.44
CA HIS A 1084 -6.56 62.78 -68.14
C HIS A 1084 -6.49 63.84 -67.05
N VAL A 1085 -7.17 63.60 -65.93
CA VAL A 1085 -7.26 64.58 -64.84
C VAL A 1085 -6.87 63.91 -63.53
N ILE A 1086 -5.79 64.40 -62.92
CA ILE A 1086 -5.22 63.88 -61.69
C ILE A 1086 -5.32 64.99 -60.64
N VAL A 1087 -6.08 64.74 -59.57
CA VAL A 1087 -6.38 65.75 -58.55
C VAL A 1087 -5.93 65.24 -57.19
N ALA A 1088 -5.05 65.98 -56.53
CA ALA A 1088 -4.72 65.78 -55.12
C ALA A 1088 -5.39 66.84 -54.25
N ARG A 1089 -6.03 66.42 -53.16
CA ARG A 1089 -6.73 67.30 -52.22
C ARG A 1089 -6.49 66.88 -50.78
N ARG A 1090 -6.51 67.84 -49.85
CA ARG A 1090 -6.64 67.54 -48.42
C ARG A 1090 -7.92 66.76 -48.11
N SER A 1091 -7.90 65.84 -47.15
CA SER A 1091 -9.12 65.11 -46.73
C SER A 1091 -10.09 65.99 -45.94
N GLY A 1092 -9.57 66.96 -45.18
CA GLY A 1092 -10.38 67.92 -44.42
C GLY A 1092 -11.42 68.62 -45.29
N GLY A 1093 -12.70 68.51 -44.92
CA GLY A 1093 -13.81 69.07 -45.68
C GLY A 1093 -14.06 68.42 -47.04
N ALA A 1094 -13.46 67.27 -47.35
CA ALA A 1094 -13.62 66.58 -48.63
C ALA A 1094 -15.07 66.16 -48.87
N ALA A 1095 -15.78 65.68 -47.85
CA ALA A 1095 -17.18 65.30 -47.97
C ALA A 1095 -18.06 66.40 -48.58
N ARG A 1096 -17.79 67.69 -48.26
CA ARG A 1096 -18.47 68.84 -48.87
C ARG A 1096 -17.93 69.18 -50.25
N ALA A 1097 -16.62 69.09 -50.44
CA ALA A 1097 -16.00 69.36 -51.74
C ALA A 1097 -16.28 68.29 -52.80
N MET A 1098 -16.76 67.10 -52.43
CA MET A 1098 -17.25 66.11 -53.40
C MET A 1098 -18.54 66.57 -54.12
N PHE A 1099 -19.14 67.69 -53.71
CA PHE A 1099 -20.23 68.36 -54.44
C PHE A 1099 -19.74 69.48 -55.38
N ASP A 1100 -18.45 69.81 -55.36
CA ASP A 1100 -17.84 70.71 -56.35
C ASP A 1100 -17.90 70.05 -57.74
N PRO A 1101 -18.33 70.76 -58.80
CA PRO A 1101 -18.55 70.20 -60.13
C PRO A 1101 -17.45 69.26 -60.66
N LEU A 1102 -16.17 69.58 -60.46
CA LEU A 1102 -15.08 68.77 -61.00
C LEU A 1102 -14.91 67.41 -60.27
N PRO A 1103 -14.61 67.34 -58.95
CA PRO A 1103 -14.57 66.07 -58.22
C PRO A 1103 -15.87 65.26 -58.31
N ALA A 1104 -17.03 65.93 -58.33
CA ALA A 1104 -18.32 65.27 -58.48
C ALA A 1104 -18.41 64.52 -59.82
N ARG A 1105 -18.10 65.20 -60.94
CA ARG A 1105 -18.10 64.60 -62.27
C ARG A 1105 -17.04 63.52 -62.44
N MET A 1106 -15.83 63.72 -61.92
CA MET A 1106 -14.79 62.68 -61.93
C MET A 1106 -15.27 61.40 -61.25
N ARG A 1107 -15.93 61.52 -60.08
CA ARG A 1107 -16.50 60.37 -59.36
C ARG A 1107 -17.64 59.71 -60.13
N ASP A 1108 -18.56 60.49 -60.70
CA ASP A 1108 -19.69 59.96 -61.47
C ASP A 1108 -19.22 59.16 -62.70
N MET A 1109 -18.09 59.56 -63.31
CA MET A 1109 -17.44 58.85 -64.40
C MET A 1109 -16.62 57.62 -63.96
N GLY A 1110 -16.56 57.33 -62.67
CA GLY A 1110 -15.85 56.16 -62.12
C GLY A 1110 -14.33 56.29 -62.11
N CYS A 1111 -13.80 57.46 -61.73
CA CYS A 1111 -12.36 57.68 -61.56
C CYS A 1111 -11.71 56.67 -60.60
N ALA A 1112 -10.43 56.38 -60.82
CA ALA A 1112 -9.61 55.73 -59.81
C ALA A 1112 -9.47 56.65 -58.59
N GLY A 1113 -9.48 56.10 -57.39
CA GLY A 1113 -9.36 56.84 -56.14
C GLY A 1113 -8.21 56.30 -55.29
N LEU A 1114 -7.39 57.18 -54.72
CA LEU A 1114 -6.42 56.80 -53.69
C LEU A 1114 -6.74 57.51 -52.38
N MET A 1115 -7.13 56.74 -51.37
CA MET A 1115 -7.37 57.24 -50.03
C MET A 1115 -6.13 57.03 -49.16
N MET A 1116 -5.35 58.10 -48.95
CA MET A 1116 -4.18 58.09 -48.05
C MET A 1116 -4.60 58.34 -46.59
N SER A 1117 -3.62 58.56 -45.69
CA SER A 1117 -3.89 58.88 -44.27
C SER A 1117 -4.91 60.01 -44.12
N ALA A 1118 -5.95 59.78 -43.31
CA ALA A 1118 -6.98 60.77 -42.97
C ALA A 1118 -7.75 60.36 -41.70
N SER A 1119 -8.49 61.31 -41.12
CA SER A 1119 -9.25 61.07 -39.88
C SER A 1119 -10.46 60.16 -40.13
N PRO A 1120 -10.74 59.16 -39.27
CA PRO A 1120 -11.98 58.38 -39.32
C PRO A 1120 -13.27 59.23 -39.21
N ASP A 1121 -13.17 60.46 -38.71
CA ASP A 1121 -14.27 61.42 -38.59
C ASP A 1121 -14.66 62.06 -39.94
N ASP A 1122 -13.80 61.97 -40.97
CA ASP A 1122 -14.07 62.52 -42.31
C ASP A 1122 -15.17 61.73 -43.07
N GLY A 1123 -15.61 60.59 -42.54
CA GLY A 1123 -16.60 59.71 -43.17
C GLY A 1123 -16.05 58.96 -44.40
N VAL A 1124 -16.87 58.14 -45.06
CA VAL A 1124 -16.44 57.42 -46.28
C VAL A 1124 -16.43 58.40 -47.45
N LEU A 1125 -15.25 58.62 -48.03
CA LEU A 1125 -15.03 59.61 -49.11
C LEU A 1125 -14.91 58.97 -50.50
N LEU A 1126 -14.30 57.78 -50.60
CA LEU A 1126 -14.05 57.03 -51.83
C LEU A 1126 -14.38 55.55 -51.59
N GLY A 1127 -15.20 54.96 -52.47
CA GLY A 1127 -15.58 53.55 -52.39
C GLY A 1127 -16.31 53.20 -51.08
N ALA A 1128 -15.94 52.06 -50.48
CA ALA A 1128 -16.50 51.60 -49.20
C ALA A 1128 -15.49 51.74 -48.03
N VAL A 1129 -14.31 52.32 -48.28
CA VAL A 1129 -13.20 52.34 -47.33
C VAL A 1129 -13.38 53.46 -46.32
N ARG A 1130 -13.41 53.11 -45.02
CA ARG A 1130 -13.39 54.11 -43.96
C ARG A 1130 -11.96 54.66 -43.79
N PRO A 1131 -11.76 55.99 -43.77
CA PRO A 1131 -10.44 56.58 -43.57
C PRO A 1131 -9.83 56.19 -42.23
N ARG A 1132 -8.50 56.07 -42.19
CA ARG A 1132 -7.72 55.84 -40.98
C ARG A 1132 -6.34 56.50 -41.09
N ALA A 1133 -5.69 56.69 -39.95
CA ALA A 1133 -4.31 57.11 -39.91
C ALA A 1133 -3.41 56.03 -40.57
N LEU A 1134 -2.56 56.46 -41.50
CA LEU A 1134 -1.65 55.61 -42.26
C LEU A 1134 -0.24 56.26 -42.29
N PRO A 1135 0.83 55.46 -42.36
CA PRO A 1135 2.17 56.00 -42.61
C PRO A 1135 2.25 56.80 -43.92
N PRO A 1136 3.18 57.77 -44.03
CA PRO A 1136 3.39 58.52 -45.27
C PRO A 1136 3.62 57.62 -46.48
N GLY A 1137 2.97 57.95 -47.59
CA GLY A 1137 3.00 57.18 -48.83
C GLY A 1137 2.07 55.96 -48.85
N ARG A 1138 1.41 55.62 -47.74
CA ARG A 1138 0.47 54.50 -47.69
C ARG A 1138 -0.96 54.97 -47.96
N GLY A 1139 -1.69 54.24 -48.79
CA GLY A 1139 -3.07 54.55 -49.12
C GLY A 1139 -3.82 53.38 -49.72
N THR A 1140 -5.15 53.39 -49.62
CA THR A 1140 -6.01 52.37 -50.23
C THR A 1140 -6.42 52.83 -51.62
N LEU A 1141 -6.00 52.05 -52.63
CA LEU A 1141 -6.36 52.25 -54.03
C LEU A 1141 -7.74 51.61 -54.28
N VAL A 1142 -8.64 52.40 -54.81
CA VAL A 1142 -10.03 52.07 -55.12
C VAL A 1142 -10.22 52.20 -56.63
N MET A 1143 -10.55 51.11 -57.30
CA MET A 1143 -10.79 51.07 -58.73
C MET A 1143 -12.04 50.26 -59.02
N ARG A 1144 -12.87 50.72 -59.96
CA ARG A 1144 -14.09 50.01 -60.34
C ARG A 1144 -13.73 48.67 -60.98
N GLY A 1145 -14.32 47.58 -60.49
CA GLY A 1145 -14.07 46.23 -61.02
C GLY A 1145 -12.85 45.52 -60.45
N ARG A 1146 -12.05 46.18 -59.59
CA ARG A 1146 -10.97 45.56 -58.82
C ARG A 1146 -11.26 45.67 -57.31
N PRO A 1147 -10.84 44.68 -56.49
CA PRO A 1147 -10.97 44.79 -55.04
C PRO A 1147 -10.06 45.90 -54.50
N ASP A 1148 -10.54 46.64 -53.51
CA ASP A 1148 -9.77 47.67 -52.82
C ASP A 1148 -8.45 47.09 -52.27
N GLU A 1149 -7.35 47.80 -52.47
CA GLU A 1149 -6.02 47.33 -52.10
C GLU A 1149 -5.20 48.41 -51.40
N LEU A 1150 -4.61 48.07 -50.25
CA LEU A 1150 -3.65 48.93 -49.57
C LEU A 1150 -2.32 48.90 -50.32
N ILE A 1151 -1.81 50.06 -50.71
CA ILE A 1151 -0.55 50.20 -51.44
C ILE A 1151 0.41 51.13 -50.71
N GLN A 1152 1.70 50.95 -50.95
CA GLN A 1152 2.75 51.90 -50.60
C GLN A 1152 3.25 52.51 -51.90
N VAL A 1153 3.05 53.81 -52.05
CA VAL A 1153 3.44 54.52 -53.26
C VAL A 1153 4.96 54.62 -53.38
N GLY A 1154 5.45 54.60 -54.62
CA GLY A 1154 6.84 54.84 -54.94
C GLY A 1154 7.31 56.24 -54.54
N TRP A 1155 8.58 56.35 -54.19
CA TRP A 1155 9.22 57.58 -53.77
C TRP A 1155 10.18 58.08 -54.85
N VAL A 1156 10.01 59.35 -55.20
CA VAL A 1156 10.94 60.14 -56.00
C VAL A 1156 11.44 61.28 -55.12
N ASP A 1157 12.77 61.42 -55.04
CA ASP A 1157 13.39 62.49 -54.28
C ASP A 1157 12.96 63.86 -54.82
N PRO A 1158 12.75 64.87 -53.96
CA PRO A 1158 12.55 66.23 -54.43
C PRO A 1158 13.75 66.67 -55.27
N PRO A 1159 13.51 67.42 -56.36
CA PRO A 1159 14.60 68.11 -57.05
C PRO A 1159 15.33 69.06 -56.07
N PRO A 1160 16.65 69.25 -56.25
CA PRO A 1160 17.52 69.96 -55.31
C PRO A 1160 17.21 71.45 -55.15
#